data_AF-A0A353NC16-F1
#
_entry.id   AF-A0A353NC16-F1
#
_cell.length_a   1.000
_cell.length_b   1.000
_cell.length_c   1.000
_cell.angle_alpha   90.00
_cell.angle_beta   90.00
_cell.angle_gamma   90.00
#
_symmetry.space_group_name_H-M   'P 1'
#
loop_
_entity.id
_entity.type
_entity.pdbx_description
1 polymer ?
#
loop_
_entity_poly.entity_id
_entity_poly.type
_entity_poly.pdbx_seq_one_letter_code
_entity_poly.pdbx_strand_id
1 'polypeptide(L)'
;MPPSPLPSRAFSLLQTVLFAGTILVSAFLLFWVQPLFAKMILPVLGGSSSVWTTSMLFFQLALLAGYVYAHCSSRMLTVGRQIAIHLTLLCLAFFSLPFTLDYAAVENPAGSPVTWVLSFAFLTVGLPFVMVSGSAPMLQRWFSLTRHRDRHNPYFLYGASNLGSMAALLLFPLLIEPAIGIRDQTRCWQTTYSILVVLFACCAAVTWRNLDRGAGPGGGEEFTASPVEPITTGERLAWIFLAFIPSSMMLGLTSHVTTDITPVSMFWIVPLALYLLSFVLVFSRFHHLLPNKTLAVVITLCTLILVAMRLAGFYKTLNAALVSIALHTALFFAAALLFHGYLSSTRPKAAYLTEYYLWLAIGGMLGGLFNAVVAPVMFNQVYEYYAVILVVFAFALRVLTARRGSTVISRKTTAVMAAFFGTILFLLLVVDTLISRPITAAVQHVFLAGSLTMVLLTAILAKMVHLSRRIVLAVMAAGIVGNFLVQTGTHANLLLARSFYGSLRIRLKYDGNGIPYHLFIHGSTRHNIQQDPASPNRPEPLMYYNRQANIGQAMEAMKAHLRRSLHLGVVGLGAGAASVYLEEGDTATFYEIDREVVHIATDSDYFTYLEKSEGRKEIVIGDARLQLRRAQDASFDILLIDAFASDAIPVHLLTAEALAMYLGKLKDDGVLIFHLSNRYLNLRKVMQGYRLPEGYALFYASKKGVEKPEPANQPMGYFSHSQIAVIARESALPAGITQSARWQRLEQDEMSPQWTDDFSNVLGVLRLGGVE
;
A
#
# COMPACT_ATOMS: atom_id res chain seq x y z
N MET A 1 19.65 -20.01 -55.59
CA MET A 1 19.41 -21.00 -54.51
C MET A 1 17.94 -20.93 -54.14
N PRO A 2 17.24 -22.07 -53.95
CA PRO A 2 15.88 -22.03 -53.43
C PRO A 2 15.87 -21.48 -51.99
N PRO A 3 14.80 -20.78 -51.55
CA PRO A 3 14.70 -20.32 -50.18
C PRO A 3 14.81 -21.51 -49.23
N SER A 4 15.71 -21.41 -48.24
CA SER A 4 15.89 -22.46 -47.24
C SER A 4 14.54 -22.79 -46.59
N PRO A 5 14.17 -24.08 -46.46
CA PRO A 5 12.85 -24.47 -45.96
C PRO A 5 12.61 -23.85 -44.58
N LEU A 6 11.36 -23.40 -44.35
CA LEU A 6 10.92 -22.94 -43.04
C LEU A 6 11.24 -24.02 -41.99
N PRO A 7 11.66 -23.64 -40.77
CA PRO A 7 11.99 -24.60 -39.73
C PRO A 7 10.81 -25.55 -39.46
N SER A 8 11.13 -26.81 -39.17
CA SER A 8 10.12 -27.83 -38.83
C SER A 8 9.19 -27.35 -37.71
N ARG A 9 7.94 -27.84 -37.68
CA ARG A 9 6.97 -27.49 -36.63
C ARG A 9 7.53 -27.74 -35.22
N ALA A 10 8.32 -28.81 -35.06
CA ALA A 10 9.00 -29.13 -33.80
C ALA A 10 10.03 -28.07 -33.39
N PHE A 11 10.85 -27.58 -34.33
CA PHE A 11 11.82 -26.52 -34.05
C PHE A 11 11.13 -25.20 -33.68
N SER A 12 10.05 -24.85 -34.38
CA SER A 12 9.25 -23.65 -34.09
C SER A 12 8.60 -23.72 -32.69
N LEU A 13 8.10 -24.90 -32.30
CA LEU A 13 7.53 -25.13 -30.98
C LEU A 13 8.61 -25.01 -29.89
N LEU A 14 9.77 -25.66 -30.07
CA LEU A 14 10.88 -25.59 -29.11
C LEU A 14 11.36 -24.16 -28.89
N GLN A 15 11.48 -23.38 -29.97
CA GLN A 15 11.86 -21.99 -29.90
C GLN A 15 10.81 -21.13 -29.16
N THR A 16 9.52 -21.38 -29.42
CA THR A 16 8.44 -20.70 -28.70
C THR A 16 8.47 -21.04 -27.21
N VAL A 17 8.63 -22.31 -26.85
CA VAL A 17 8.71 -22.76 -25.45
C VAL A 17 9.91 -22.15 -24.74
N LEU A 18 11.08 -22.11 -25.38
CA LEU A 18 12.28 -21.51 -24.81
C LEU A 18 12.09 -20.02 -24.53
N PHE A 19 11.64 -19.23 -25.50
CA PHE A 19 11.46 -17.78 -25.32
C PHE A 19 10.32 -17.46 -24.36
N ALA A 20 9.17 -18.13 -24.48
CA ALA A 20 8.04 -17.93 -23.58
C ALA A 20 8.37 -18.37 -22.15
N GLY A 21 9.05 -19.51 -21.97
CA GLY A 21 9.49 -20.01 -20.67
C GLY A 21 10.50 -19.09 -20.00
N THR A 22 11.48 -18.57 -20.75
CA THR A 22 12.46 -17.59 -20.24
C THR A 22 11.77 -16.30 -19.79
N ILE A 23 10.85 -15.77 -20.60
CA ILE A 23 10.06 -14.57 -20.25
C ILE A 23 9.17 -14.84 -19.02
N LEU A 24 8.55 -16.01 -18.92
CA LEU A 24 7.71 -16.40 -17.80
C LEU A 24 8.53 -16.46 -16.50
N VAL A 25 9.69 -17.13 -16.50
CA VAL A 25 10.59 -17.22 -15.34
C VAL A 25 11.12 -15.83 -14.95
N SER A 26 11.52 -15.03 -15.94
CA SER A 26 11.92 -13.63 -15.73
C SER A 26 10.81 -12.82 -15.04
N ALA A 27 9.58 -12.91 -15.53
CA ALA A 27 8.45 -12.19 -14.97
C ALA A 27 8.03 -12.71 -13.59
N PHE A 28 8.16 -14.02 -13.35
CA PHE A 28 7.95 -14.64 -12.05
C PHE A 28 8.92 -14.08 -11.00
N LEU A 29 10.22 -14.03 -11.32
CA LEU A 29 11.25 -13.45 -10.44
C LEU A 29 10.97 -11.98 -10.11
N LEU A 30 10.55 -11.18 -11.10
CA LEU A 30 10.21 -9.77 -10.91
C LEU A 30 9.05 -9.56 -9.95
N PHE A 31 8.06 -10.45 -9.93
CA PHE A 31 6.88 -10.30 -9.07
C PHE A 31 7.01 -11.02 -7.73
N TRP A 32 7.95 -11.96 -7.60
CA TRP A 32 8.29 -12.57 -6.32
C TRP A 32 9.14 -11.63 -5.45
N VAL A 33 10.14 -10.96 -6.03
CA VAL A 33 11.06 -10.11 -5.24
C VAL A 33 10.35 -8.92 -4.58
N GLN A 34 9.24 -8.44 -5.15
CA GLN A 34 8.54 -7.25 -4.65
C GLN A 34 7.94 -7.46 -3.24
N PRO A 35 7.06 -8.45 -3.01
CA PRO A 35 6.55 -8.73 -1.67
C PRO A 35 7.62 -9.30 -0.73
N LEU A 36 8.62 -10.03 -1.24
CA LEU A 36 9.76 -10.48 -0.44
C LEU A 36 10.52 -9.29 0.14
N PHE A 37 10.87 -8.31 -0.70
CA PHE A 37 11.55 -7.09 -0.27
C PHE A 37 10.70 -6.28 0.70
N ALA A 38 9.41 -6.09 0.39
CA ALA A 38 8.49 -5.38 1.29
C ALA A 38 8.47 -6.04 2.68
N LYS A 39 8.42 -7.37 2.75
CA LYS A 39 8.48 -8.14 4.00
C LYS A 39 9.81 -7.96 4.75
N MET A 40 10.94 -7.92 4.04
CA MET A 40 12.27 -7.73 4.63
C MET A 40 12.42 -6.37 5.33
N ILE A 41 11.80 -5.31 4.80
CA ILE A 41 11.94 -3.94 5.34
C ILE A 41 10.87 -3.57 6.39
N LEU A 42 9.83 -4.41 6.58
CA LEU A 42 8.81 -4.21 7.61
C LEU A 42 9.40 -3.92 9.00
N PRO A 43 10.48 -4.58 9.46
CA PRO A 43 11.02 -4.34 10.79
C PRO A 43 11.63 -2.95 11.03
N VAL A 44 11.85 -2.17 9.96
CA VAL A 44 12.47 -0.85 10.03
C VAL A 44 11.43 0.27 9.95
N LEU A 45 10.38 0.06 9.15
CA LEU A 45 9.38 1.08 8.83
C LEU A 45 7.96 0.72 9.28
N GLY A 46 7.77 -0.43 9.92
CA GLY A 46 6.44 -0.93 10.28
C GLY A 46 5.61 -1.40 9.08
N GLY A 47 4.34 -1.73 9.38
CA GLY A 47 3.40 -2.37 8.46
C GLY A 47 2.48 -1.44 7.67
N SER A 48 2.88 -0.21 7.38
CA SER A 48 1.98 0.76 6.72
C SER A 48 1.77 0.46 5.22
N SER A 49 0.61 0.86 4.69
CA SER A 49 0.29 0.76 3.26
C SER A 49 1.20 1.63 2.37
N SER A 50 1.80 2.67 2.96
CA SER A 50 2.76 3.54 2.28
C SER A 50 4.08 2.82 2.00
N VAL A 51 4.56 1.94 2.88
CA VAL A 51 5.78 1.14 2.62
C VAL A 51 5.62 0.32 1.34
N TRP A 52 4.46 -0.33 1.17
CA TRP A 52 4.12 -1.04 -0.06
C TRP A 52 4.06 -0.11 -1.27
N THR A 53 3.35 1.01 -1.15
CA THR A 53 3.16 1.97 -2.25
C THR A 53 4.49 2.59 -2.70
N THR A 54 5.39 2.91 -1.77
CA THR A 54 6.74 3.39 -2.08
C THR A 54 7.61 2.28 -2.68
N SER A 55 7.51 1.05 -2.19
CA SER A 55 8.20 -0.10 -2.80
C SER A 55 7.75 -0.30 -4.24
N MET A 56 6.44 -0.22 -4.52
CA MET A 56 5.89 -0.25 -5.88
C MET A 56 6.45 0.87 -6.76
N LEU A 57 6.57 2.09 -6.24
CA LEU A 57 7.20 3.19 -6.98
C LEU A 57 8.64 2.84 -7.37
N PHE A 58 9.44 2.32 -6.43
CA PHE A 58 10.80 1.87 -6.75
C PHE A 58 10.80 0.83 -7.87
N PHE A 59 9.98 -0.23 -7.75
CA PHE A 59 9.94 -1.29 -8.74
C PHE A 59 9.45 -0.80 -10.10
N GLN A 60 8.55 0.19 -10.16
CA GLN A 60 8.14 0.83 -11.41
C GLN A 60 9.26 1.68 -12.02
N LEU A 61 10.02 2.41 -11.20
CA LEU A 61 11.21 3.15 -11.66
C LEU A 61 12.30 2.21 -12.18
N ALA A 62 12.56 1.10 -11.47
CA ALA A 62 13.53 0.09 -11.87
C ALA A 62 13.08 -0.69 -13.11
N LEU A 63 11.77 -0.96 -13.26
CA LEU A 63 11.18 -1.52 -14.47
C LEU A 63 11.40 -0.57 -15.67
N LEU A 64 11.11 0.71 -15.47
CA LEU A 64 11.32 1.75 -16.48
C LEU A 64 12.80 1.84 -16.88
N ALA A 65 13.72 1.82 -15.92
CA ALA A 65 15.15 1.83 -16.18
C ALA A 65 15.59 0.62 -17.04
N GLY A 66 15.08 -0.58 -16.75
CA GLY A 66 15.36 -1.76 -17.56
C GLY A 66 14.78 -1.67 -18.97
N TYR A 67 13.61 -1.04 -19.13
CA TYR A 67 13.00 -0.79 -20.44
C TYR A 67 13.74 0.28 -21.25
N VAL A 68 14.22 1.35 -20.60
CA VAL A 68 15.11 2.35 -21.21
C VAL A 68 16.39 1.67 -21.69
N TYR A 69 17.02 0.86 -20.83
CA TYR A 69 18.20 0.07 -21.20
C TYR A 69 17.92 -0.85 -22.40
N ALA A 70 16.82 -1.60 -22.39
CA ALA A 70 16.43 -2.47 -23.50
C ALA A 70 16.18 -1.69 -24.80
N HIS A 71 15.53 -0.53 -24.72
CA HIS A 71 15.27 0.33 -25.87
C HIS A 71 16.55 0.93 -26.45
N CYS A 72 17.36 1.59 -25.62
CA CYS A 72 18.62 2.20 -26.04
C CYS A 72 19.60 1.16 -26.60
N SER A 73 19.76 0.02 -25.93
CA SER A 73 20.62 -1.07 -26.41
C SER A 73 20.15 -1.62 -27.76
N SER A 74 18.83 -1.79 -27.96
CA SER A 74 18.26 -2.27 -29.21
C SER A 74 18.46 -1.32 -30.40
N ARG A 75 18.59 -0.02 -30.13
CA ARG A 75 18.76 1.02 -31.17
C ARG A 75 20.23 1.32 -31.45
N MET A 76 21.08 1.30 -30.43
CA MET A 76 22.46 1.80 -30.51
C MET A 76 23.49 0.69 -30.73
N LEU A 77 23.19 -0.56 -30.38
CA LEU A 77 24.17 -1.65 -30.37
C LEU A 77 23.81 -2.74 -31.38
N THR A 78 24.85 -3.40 -31.90
CA THR A 78 24.68 -4.66 -32.65
C THR A 78 24.20 -5.76 -31.71
N VAL A 79 23.44 -6.74 -32.22
CA VAL A 79 22.85 -7.81 -31.40
C VAL A 79 23.92 -8.57 -30.60
N GLY A 80 25.10 -8.79 -31.18
CA GLY A 80 26.19 -9.45 -30.46
C GLY A 80 26.70 -8.68 -29.25
N ARG A 81 26.82 -7.34 -29.36
CA ARG A 81 27.17 -6.47 -28.22
C ARG A 81 26.06 -6.44 -27.17
N GLN A 82 24.79 -6.45 -27.60
CA GLN A 82 23.64 -6.53 -26.69
C GLN A 82 23.68 -7.82 -25.85
N ILE A 83 23.95 -8.96 -26.49
CA ILE A 83 24.09 -10.27 -25.83
C ILE A 83 25.21 -10.22 -24.79
N ALA A 84 26.41 -9.77 -25.19
CA ALA A 84 27.57 -9.74 -24.30
C ALA A 84 27.34 -8.83 -23.09
N ILE A 85 26.85 -7.60 -23.31
CA ILE A 85 26.60 -6.64 -22.22
C ILE A 85 25.51 -7.16 -21.29
N HIS A 86 24.39 -7.66 -21.81
CA HIS A 86 23.31 -8.10 -20.95
C HIS A 86 23.66 -9.34 -20.12
N LEU A 87 24.33 -10.34 -20.72
CA LEU A 87 24.82 -11.49 -19.98
C LEU A 87 25.84 -11.08 -18.90
N THR A 88 26.73 -10.15 -19.21
CA THR A 88 27.68 -9.62 -18.21
C THR A 88 26.94 -8.95 -17.05
N LEU A 89 25.96 -8.10 -17.33
CA LEU A 89 25.19 -7.42 -16.30
C LEU A 89 24.33 -8.39 -15.48
N LEU A 90 23.78 -9.45 -16.10
CA LEU A 90 23.10 -10.54 -15.38
C LEU A 90 24.09 -11.27 -14.44
N CYS A 91 25.32 -11.53 -14.89
CA CYS A 91 26.34 -12.12 -14.03
C CYS A 91 26.77 -11.18 -12.89
N LEU A 92 26.89 -9.87 -13.14
CA LEU A 92 27.21 -8.89 -12.11
C LEU A 92 26.13 -8.78 -11.03
N ALA A 93 24.87 -9.06 -11.36
CA ALA A 93 23.79 -9.05 -10.37
C ALA A 93 23.95 -10.12 -9.27
N PHE A 94 24.79 -11.17 -9.46
CA PHE A 94 25.09 -12.13 -8.40
C PHE A 94 25.81 -11.50 -7.20
N PHE A 95 26.48 -10.35 -7.35
CA PHE A 95 27.06 -9.63 -6.21
C PHE A 95 26.02 -9.10 -5.22
N SER A 96 24.76 -8.98 -5.64
CA SER A 96 23.64 -8.58 -4.79
C SER A 96 22.86 -9.78 -4.23
N LEU A 97 23.29 -11.02 -4.50
CA LEU A 97 22.58 -12.25 -4.14
C LEU A 97 23.39 -13.14 -3.18
N PRO A 98 22.75 -13.82 -2.20
CA PRO A 98 21.34 -13.69 -1.84
C PRO A 98 21.04 -12.33 -1.21
N PHE A 99 19.78 -11.87 -1.26
CA PHE A 99 19.40 -10.62 -0.62
C PHE A 99 19.58 -10.74 0.90
N THR A 100 20.37 -9.85 1.50
CA THR A 100 20.62 -9.83 2.95
C THR A 100 20.31 -8.46 3.52
N LEU A 101 19.76 -8.45 4.74
CA LEU A 101 19.49 -7.23 5.48
C LEU A 101 20.16 -7.32 6.85
N ASP A 102 21.11 -6.43 7.10
CA ASP A 102 21.74 -6.33 8.41
C ASP A 102 20.99 -5.31 9.27
N TYR A 103 20.06 -5.80 10.09
CA TYR A 103 19.25 -4.98 11.00
C TYR A 103 20.08 -4.28 12.09
N ALA A 104 21.36 -4.64 12.29
CA ALA A 104 22.25 -3.95 13.23
C ALA A 104 22.92 -2.72 12.58
N ALA A 105 23.25 -2.82 11.29
CA ALA A 105 23.86 -1.73 10.53
C ALA A 105 22.84 -0.73 9.95
N VAL A 106 21.55 -1.08 9.89
CA VAL A 106 20.50 -0.20 9.40
C VAL A 106 20.20 0.90 10.42
N GLU A 107 20.62 2.13 10.12
CA GLU A 107 20.21 3.31 10.87
C GLU A 107 18.74 3.64 10.64
N ASN A 108 18.06 4.08 11.71
CA ASN A 108 16.70 4.62 11.64
C ASN A 108 16.68 5.79 10.65
N PRO A 109 15.65 5.92 9.78
CA PRO A 109 15.55 7.06 8.88
C PRO A 109 15.38 8.34 9.70
N ALA A 110 16.46 9.12 9.88
CA ALA A 110 16.35 10.46 10.46
C ALA A 110 15.63 11.45 9.51
N GLY A 111 15.52 11.09 8.22
CA GLY A 111 14.86 11.86 7.16
C GLY A 111 13.57 11.21 6.63
N SER A 112 13.26 11.44 5.34
CA SER A 112 12.04 10.94 4.71
C SER A 112 12.04 9.39 4.59
N PRO A 113 11.03 8.69 5.17
CA PRO A 113 10.88 7.24 5.00
C PRO A 113 10.84 6.81 3.52
N VAL A 114 10.25 7.64 2.67
CA VAL A 114 10.19 7.40 1.21
C VAL A 114 11.59 7.32 0.62
N THR A 115 12.45 8.29 0.93
CA THR A 115 13.82 8.34 0.39
C THR A 115 14.65 7.16 0.87
N TRP A 116 14.44 6.74 2.13
CA TRP A 116 15.10 5.57 2.70
C TRP A 116 14.71 4.30 1.95
N VAL A 117 13.41 4.04 1.72
CA VAL A 117 12.94 2.85 0.98
C VAL A 117 13.55 2.82 -0.42
N LEU A 118 13.48 3.94 -1.15
CA LEU A 118 13.98 4.01 -2.53
C LEU A 118 15.50 3.76 -2.59
N SER A 119 16.27 4.35 -1.68
CA SER A 119 17.72 4.20 -1.63
C SER A 119 18.13 2.78 -1.22
N PHE A 120 17.46 2.23 -0.21
CA PHE A 120 17.72 0.88 0.28
C PHE A 120 17.38 -0.18 -0.76
N ALA A 121 16.23 -0.04 -1.45
CA ALA A 121 15.83 -0.92 -2.53
C ALA A 121 16.83 -0.87 -3.71
N PHE A 122 17.33 0.33 -4.04
CA PHE A 122 18.33 0.52 -5.10
C PHE A 122 19.61 -0.27 -4.82
N LEU A 123 20.12 -0.22 -3.59
CA LEU A 123 21.36 -0.89 -3.18
C LEU A 123 21.21 -2.41 -3.04
N THR A 124 20.02 -2.89 -2.66
CA THR A 124 19.79 -4.32 -2.36
C THR A 124 19.27 -5.12 -3.55
N VAL A 125 18.17 -4.66 -4.16
CA VAL A 125 17.45 -5.39 -5.21
C VAL A 125 17.52 -4.71 -6.58
N GLY A 126 18.11 -3.51 -6.66
CA GLY A 126 18.08 -2.67 -7.86
C GLY A 126 18.71 -3.29 -9.09
N LEU A 127 19.99 -3.66 -9.05
CA LEU A 127 20.68 -4.24 -10.20
C LEU A 127 19.98 -5.51 -10.74
N PRO A 128 19.71 -6.56 -9.93
CA PRO A 128 19.00 -7.74 -10.41
C PRO A 128 17.62 -7.38 -10.98
N PHE A 129 16.86 -6.50 -10.33
CA PHE A 129 15.54 -6.13 -10.82
C PHE A 129 15.59 -5.41 -12.18
N VAL A 130 16.50 -4.44 -12.36
CA VAL A 130 16.64 -3.67 -13.62
C VAL A 130 17.07 -4.59 -14.77
N MET A 131 17.93 -5.59 -14.51
CA MET A 131 18.36 -6.51 -15.56
C MET A 131 17.26 -7.51 -15.95
N VAL A 132 16.55 -8.05 -14.97
CA VAL A 132 15.43 -8.96 -15.24
C VAL A 132 14.28 -8.20 -15.93
N SER A 133 14.02 -6.94 -15.59
CA SER A 133 12.97 -6.15 -16.24
C SER A 133 13.27 -5.87 -17.72
N GLY A 134 14.52 -5.61 -18.07
CA GLY A 134 14.96 -5.45 -19.46
C GLY A 134 14.88 -6.74 -20.29
N SER A 135 14.86 -7.92 -19.66
CA SER A 135 14.91 -9.22 -20.35
C SER A 135 13.71 -9.46 -21.26
N ALA A 136 12.48 -9.18 -20.81
CA ALA A 136 11.28 -9.42 -21.60
C ALA A 136 11.20 -8.64 -22.92
N PRO A 137 11.35 -7.29 -22.96
CA PRO A 137 11.34 -6.55 -24.22
C PRO A 137 12.53 -6.91 -25.13
N MET A 138 13.71 -7.21 -24.57
CA MET A 138 14.87 -7.68 -25.35
C MET A 138 14.60 -9.03 -26.01
N LEU A 139 14.10 -10.02 -25.26
CA LEU A 139 13.80 -11.35 -25.79
C LEU A 139 12.69 -11.30 -26.85
N GLN A 140 11.67 -10.47 -26.69
CA GLN A 140 10.66 -10.25 -27.73
C GLN A 140 11.25 -9.61 -29.00
N ARG A 141 12.18 -8.66 -28.84
CA ARG A 141 12.91 -8.09 -29.98
C ARG A 141 13.76 -9.15 -30.66
N TRP A 142 14.52 -9.94 -29.92
CA TRP A 142 15.35 -11.02 -30.48
C TRP A 142 14.51 -12.09 -31.16
N PHE A 143 13.33 -12.44 -30.61
CA PHE A 143 12.38 -13.34 -31.25
C PHE A 143 11.98 -12.85 -32.65
N SER A 144 11.75 -11.54 -32.83
CA SER A 144 11.42 -10.95 -34.14
C SER A 144 12.53 -11.07 -35.19
N LEU A 145 13.77 -11.29 -34.74
CA LEU A 145 14.95 -11.48 -35.60
C LEU A 145 15.17 -12.95 -36.00
N THR A 146 14.41 -13.88 -35.43
CA THR A 146 14.53 -15.30 -35.74
C THR A 146 13.74 -15.69 -36.99
N ARG A 147 13.92 -16.95 -37.46
CA ARG A 147 13.19 -17.53 -38.60
C ARG A 147 11.82 -18.10 -38.24
N HIS A 148 11.24 -17.71 -37.09
CA HIS A 148 9.96 -18.22 -36.62
C HIS A 148 8.78 -17.67 -37.44
N ARG A 149 7.72 -18.47 -37.62
CA ARG A 149 6.51 -18.07 -38.38
C ARG A 149 5.82 -16.82 -37.83
N ASP A 150 5.80 -16.68 -36.51
CA ASP A 150 5.13 -15.60 -35.78
C ASP A 150 6.07 -14.40 -35.49
N ARG A 151 7.24 -14.33 -36.14
CA ARG A 151 8.26 -13.28 -35.90
C ARG A 151 7.75 -11.85 -36.08
N HIS A 152 6.73 -11.65 -36.91
CA HIS A 152 6.16 -10.34 -37.20
C HIS A 152 5.20 -9.84 -36.11
N ASN A 153 4.76 -10.72 -35.20
CA ASN A 153 3.84 -10.39 -34.12
C ASN A 153 4.23 -11.10 -32.80
N PRO A 154 5.35 -10.71 -32.15
CA PRO A 154 5.83 -11.34 -30.92
C PRO A 154 5.00 -10.97 -29.67
N TYR A 155 4.00 -10.09 -29.78
CA TYR A 155 3.23 -9.57 -28.65
C TYR A 155 2.50 -10.63 -27.82
N PHE A 156 2.26 -11.84 -28.36
CA PHE A 156 1.70 -12.95 -27.59
C PHE A 156 2.60 -13.38 -26.41
N LEU A 157 3.92 -13.17 -26.53
CA LEU A 157 4.90 -13.44 -25.46
C LEU A 157 4.69 -12.52 -24.25
N TYR A 158 4.06 -11.36 -24.44
CA TYR A 158 3.66 -10.49 -23.34
C TYR A 158 2.59 -11.15 -22.45
N GLY A 159 1.73 -11.99 -23.02
CA GLY A 159 0.79 -12.80 -22.26
C GLY A 159 1.50 -13.79 -21.33
N ALA A 160 2.58 -14.44 -21.79
CA ALA A 160 3.40 -15.33 -20.98
C ALA A 160 4.11 -14.59 -19.83
N SER A 161 4.59 -13.37 -20.09
CA SER A 161 5.15 -12.48 -19.05
C SER A 161 4.13 -12.20 -17.95
N ASN A 162 2.94 -11.71 -18.30
CA ASN A 162 1.93 -11.36 -17.31
C ASN A 162 1.38 -12.60 -16.57
N LEU A 163 1.35 -13.77 -17.22
CA LEU A 163 1.01 -15.03 -16.55
C LEU A 163 2.07 -15.42 -15.50
N GLY A 164 3.36 -15.30 -15.81
CA GLY A 164 4.44 -15.50 -14.84
C GLY A 164 4.36 -14.53 -13.66
N SER A 165 4.11 -13.24 -13.94
CA SER A 165 3.87 -12.22 -12.92
C SER A 165 2.70 -12.56 -12.00
N MET A 166 1.57 -12.98 -12.58
CA MET A 166 0.37 -13.34 -11.83
C MET A 166 0.58 -14.62 -11.00
N ALA A 167 1.31 -15.60 -11.55
CA ALA A 167 1.66 -16.82 -10.82
C ALA A 167 2.50 -16.50 -9.56
N ALA A 168 3.54 -15.67 -9.68
CA ALA A 168 4.33 -15.25 -8.52
C ALA A 168 3.48 -14.52 -7.47
N LEU A 169 2.62 -13.61 -7.93
CA LEU A 169 1.74 -12.82 -7.08
C LEU A 169 0.75 -13.66 -6.27
N LEU A 170 0.20 -14.73 -6.86
CA LEU A 170 -0.74 -15.63 -6.19
C LEU A 170 -0.03 -16.67 -5.32
N LEU A 171 1.08 -17.23 -5.81
CA LEU A 171 1.84 -18.25 -5.09
C LEU A 171 2.56 -17.68 -3.87
N PHE A 172 2.95 -16.40 -3.90
CA PHE A 172 3.63 -15.76 -2.76
C PHE A 172 2.83 -15.87 -1.45
N PRO A 173 1.64 -15.26 -1.32
CA PRO A 173 0.87 -15.29 -0.08
C PRO A 173 0.29 -16.67 0.23
N LEU A 174 -0.05 -17.47 -0.79
CA LEU A 174 -0.78 -18.73 -0.60
C LEU A 174 0.11 -19.92 -0.29
N LEU A 175 1.32 -19.98 -0.87
CA LEU A 175 2.22 -21.13 -0.75
C LEU A 175 3.61 -20.77 -0.23
N ILE A 176 4.23 -19.69 -0.74
CA ILE A 176 5.63 -19.37 -0.42
C ILE A 176 5.74 -18.80 1.00
N GLU A 177 4.97 -17.75 1.30
CA GLU A 177 5.00 -17.06 2.59
C GLU A 177 4.59 -17.96 3.77
N PRO A 178 3.53 -18.80 3.68
CA PRO A 178 3.14 -19.65 4.79
C PRO A 178 4.08 -20.85 5.04
N ALA A 179 4.98 -21.17 4.10
CA ALA A 179 5.79 -22.38 4.15
C ALA A 179 7.32 -22.14 4.23
N ILE A 180 7.82 -20.99 3.76
CA ILE A 180 9.26 -20.76 3.59
C ILE A 180 9.67 -19.45 4.30
N GLY A 181 10.69 -19.51 5.15
CA GLY A 181 11.30 -18.33 5.79
C GLY A 181 12.04 -17.43 4.80
N ILE A 182 12.26 -16.17 5.16
CA ILE A 182 12.87 -15.14 4.29
C ILE A 182 14.23 -15.59 3.75
N ARG A 183 15.10 -16.17 4.60
CA ARG A 183 16.44 -16.65 4.20
C ARG A 183 16.39 -17.73 3.13
N ASP A 184 15.46 -18.65 3.23
CA ASP A 184 15.32 -19.71 2.22
C ASP A 184 14.60 -19.19 0.97
N GLN A 185 13.68 -18.23 1.11
CA GLN A 185 13.09 -17.53 -0.04
C GLN A 185 14.16 -16.82 -0.87
N THR A 186 15.13 -16.11 -0.26
CA THR A 186 16.19 -15.42 -1.00
C THR A 186 17.13 -16.39 -1.72
N ARG A 187 17.42 -17.56 -1.12
CA ARG A 187 18.18 -18.65 -1.76
C ARG A 187 17.42 -19.29 -2.93
N CYS A 188 16.13 -19.56 -2.76
CA CYS A 188 15.28 -20.09 -3.83
C CYS A 188 15.15 -19.08 -4.99
N TRP A 189 15.09 -17.78 -4.67
CA TRP A 189 15.12 -16.72 -5.67
C TRP A 189 16.45 -16.71 -6.43
N GLN A 190 17.60 -16.77 -5.74
CA GLN A 190 18.93 -16.86 -6.37
C GLN A 190 19.08 -18.11 -7.25
N THR A 191 18.55 -19.25 -6.82
CA THR A 191 18.56 -20.50 -7.60
C THR A 191 17.75 -20.33 -8.88
N THR A 192 16.54 -19.76 -8.77
CA THR A 192 15.66 -19.49 -9.92
C THR A 192 16.27 -18.43 -10.85
N TYR A 193 17.00 -17.45 -10.30
CA TYR A 193 17.78 -16.47 -11.07
C TYR A 193 18.89 -17.13 -11.87
N SER A 194 19.60 -18.11 -11.28
CA SER A 194 20.63 -18.89 -11.99
C SER A 194 20.06 -19.64 -13.18
N ILE A 195 18.86 -20.23 -13.02
CA ILE A 195 18.11 -20.85 -14.11
C ILE A 195 17.77 -19.82 -15.20
N LEU A 196 17.33 -18.62 -14.83
CA LEU A 196 17.06 -17.54 -15.79
C LEU A 196 18.31 -17.20 -16.62
N VAL A 197 19.48 -17.06 -16.00
CA VAL A 197 20.73 -16.72 -16.72
C VAL A 197 21.06 -17.78 -17.77
N VAL A 198 20.91 -19.07 -17.44
CA VAL A 198 21.10 -20.19 -18.38
C VAL A 198 20.08 -20.15 -19.52
N LEU A 199 18.79 -19.99 -19.20
CA LEU A 199 17.72 -19.89 -20.19
C LEU A 199 17.92 -18.70 -21.14
N PHE A 200 18.37 -17.57 -20.61
CA PHE A 200 18.67 -16.37 -21.37
C PHE A 200 19.88 -16.60 -22.30
N ALA A 201 20.94 -17.26 -21.82
CA ALA A 201 22.08 -17.65 -22.65
C ALA A 201 21.67 -18.60 -23.79
N CYS A 202 20.75 -19.52 -23.54
CA CYS A 202 20.16 -20.38 -24.57
C CYS A 202 19.41 -19.57 -25.64
N CYS A 203 18.59 -18.59 -25.23
CA CYS A 203 17.91 -17.68 -26.17
C CYS A 203 18.90 -16.84 -26.99
N ALA A 204 19.98 -16.37 -26.35
CA ALA A 204 21.05 -15.63 -26.99
C ALA A 204 21.77 -16.48 -28.05
N ALA A 205 22.09 -17.75 -27.74
CA ALA A 205 22.74 -18.68 -28.68
C ALA A 205 21.86 -18.97 -29.91
N VAL A 206 20.54 -19.14 -29.72
CA VAL A 206 19.58 -19.28 -30.84
C VAL A 206 19.56 -18.02 -31.71
N THR A 207 19.59 -16.85 -31.08
CA THR A 207 19.56 -15.56 -31.80
C THR A 207 20.86 -15.35 -32.58
N TRP A 208 22.01 -15.61 -31.96
CA TRP A 208 23.33 -15.51 -32.56
C TRP A 208 23.48 -16.41 -33.81
N ARG A 209 23.11 -17.69 -33.70
CA ARG A 209 23.19 -18.65 -34.82
C ARG A 209 22.34 -18.26 -36.04
N ASN A 210 21.27 -17.51 -35.82
CA ASN A 210 20.40 -17.02 -36.89
C ASN A 210 20.96 -15.77 -37.59
N LEU A 211 21.80 -14.98 -36.90
CA LEU A 211 22.51 -13.83 -37.50
C LEU A 211 23.60 -14.30 -38.47
N ASP A 212 24.43 -15.27 -38.07
CA ASP A 212 25.53 -15.80 -38.91
C ASP A 212 25.01 -16.48 -40.19
N ARG A 213 23.83 -17.11 -40.14
CA ARG A 213 23.21 -17.76 -41.31
C ARG A 213 22.43 -16.81 -42.23
N GLY A 214 22.26 -15.55 -41.84
CA GLY A 214 21.66 -14.49 -42.68
C GLY A 214 22.70 -13.72 -43.51
N ALA A 215 23.99 -13.89 -43.22
CA ALA A 215 25.11 -13.18 -43.85
C ALA A 215 25.83 -13.99 -44.95
N GLY A 216 25.10 -14.85 -45.67
CA GLY A 216 25.64 -15.52 -46.87
C GLY A 216 25.71 -14.56 -48.07
N PRO A 217 26.70 -14.64 -48.98
CA PRO A 217 26.97 -13.64 -50.03
C PRO A 217 25.94 -13.57 -51.19
N GLY A 218 24.72 -14.07 -51.03
CA GLY A 218 23.75 -14.15 -52.12
C GLY A 218 22.32 -14.26 -51.59
N GLY A 219 21.66 -13.13 -51.43
CA GLY A 219 20.28 -13.05 -50.94
C GLY A 219 19.83 -11.63 -50.64
N GLY A 220 20.18 -10.68 -51.52
CA GLY A 220 19.56 -9.36 -51.54
C GLY A 220 18.13 -9.48 -52.09
N GLU A 221 17.22 -9.99 -51.29
CA GLU A 221 15.85 -9.48 -51.37
C GLU A 221 15.78 -8.32 -50.38
N GLU A 222 16.03 -7.12 -50.90
CA GLU A 222 15.40 -5.91 -50.36
C GLU A 222 13.89 -6.17 -50.35
N PHE A 223 13.38 -6.76 -49.28
CA PHE A 223 11.99 -6.57 -48.92
C PHE A 223 11.85 -5.06 -48.72
N THR A 224 11.30 -4.38 -49.73
CA THR A 224 10.92 -2.98 -49.68
C THR A 224 10.09 -2.80 -48.42
N ALA A 225 10.74 -2.36 -47.33
CA ALA A 225 10.07 -2.02 -46.11
C ALA A 225 9.22 -0.82 -46.48
N SER A 226 7.92 -1.02 -46.69
CA SER A 226 6.98 0.09 -46.82
C SER A 226 7.31 1.04 -45.65
N PRO A 227 7.56 2.34 -45.92
CA PRO A 227 8.06 3.27 -44.92
C PRO A 227 7.16 3.14 -43.70
N VAL A 228 7.73 2.67 -42.59
CA VAL A 228 6.96 2.46 -41.38
C VAL A 228 6.66 3.86 -40.85
N GLU A 229 5.41 4.29 -40.98
CA GLU A 229 4.98 5.61 -40.52
C GLU A 229 5.51 5.88 -39.10
N PRO A 230 6.15 7.05 -38.88
CA PRO A 230 6.72 7.37 -37.60
C PRO A 230 5.62 7.55 -36.56
N ILE A 231 5.84 7.01 -35.36
CA ILE A 231 4.92 7.21 -34.24
C ILE A 231 4.87 8.70 -33.90
N THR A 232 3.67 9.25 -33.83
CA THR A 232 3.42 10.65 -33.51
C THR A 232 3.53 10.89 -32.00
N THR A 233 3.90 12.11 -31.59
CA THR A 233 3.88 12.51 -30.18
C THR A 233 2.48 12.37 -29.55
N GLY A 234 1.42 12.53 -30.35
CA GLY A 234 0.05 12.34 -29.90
C GLY A 234 -0.26 10.90 -29.48
N GLU A 235 0.26 9.91 -30.20
CA GLU A 235 0.12 8.48 -29.87
C GLU A 235 0.91 8.12 -28.61
N ARG A 236 2.14 8.62 -28.47
CA ARG A 236 2.97 8.43 -27.27
C ARG A 236 2.27 8.94 -26.01
N LEU A 237 1.73 10.16 -26.07
CA LEU A 237 0.96 10.77 -24.97
C LEU A 237 -0.34 10.00 -24.68
N ALA A 238 -1.00 9.47 -25.71
CA ALA A 238 -2.17 8.61 -25.52
C ALA A 238 -1.82 7.31 -24.80
N TRP A 239 -0.72 6.64 -25.16
CA TRP A 239 -0.26 5.44 -24.47
C TRP A 239 0.10 5.71 -23.01
N ILE A 240 0.81 6.81 -22.73
CA ILE A 240 1.10 7.23 -21.35
C ILE A 240 -0.21 7.38 -20.57
N PHE A 241 -1.18 8.12 -21.09
CA PHE A 241 -2.44 8.37 -20.39
C PHE A 241 -3.25 7.08 -20.17
N LEU A 242 -3.34 6.22 -21.20
CA LEU A 242 -4.08 4.95 -21.11
C LEU A 242 -3.44 3.96 -20.14
N ALA A 243 -2.13 4.03 -19.93
CA ALA A 243 -1.40 3.23 -18.97
C ALA A 243 -1.46 3.83 -17.54
N PHE A 244 -1.44 5.16 -17.45
CA PHE A 244 -1.50 5.92 -16.21
C PHE A 244 -2.79 5.66 -15.44
N ILE A 245 -3.95 5.73 -16.10
CA ILE A 245 -5.26 5.60 -15.45
C ILE A 245 -5.42 4.28 -14.68
N PRO A 246 -5.27 3.08 -15.30
CA PRO A 246 -5.43 1.83 -14.57
C PRO A 246 -4.31 1.59 -13.55
N SER A 247 -3.08 2.03 -13.80
CA SER A 247 -1.99 1.96 -12.80
C SER A 247 -2.32 2.79 -11.56
N SER A 248 -2.73 4.04 -11.76
CA SER A 248 -3.15 4.93 -10.68
C SER A 248 -4.38 4.43 -9.94
N MET A 249 -5.35 3.87 -10.67
CA MET A 249 -6.57 3.34 -10.08
C MET A 249 -6.32 2.08 -9.23
N MET A 250 -5.39 1.22 -9.65
CA MET A 250 -4.98 0.03 -8.89
C MET A 250 -4.36 0.41 -7.54
N LEU A 251 -3.44 1.39 -7.55
CA LEU A 251 -2.79 1.87 -6.32
C LEU A 251 -3.78 2.66 -5.45
N GLY A 252 -4.61 3.51 -6.05
CA GLY A 252 -5.67 4.23 -5.33
C GLY A 252 -6.71 3.30 -4.69
N LEU A 253 -7.13 2.24 -5.39
CA LEU A 253 -8.01 1.21 -4.84
C LEU A 253 -7.36 0.49 -3.66
N THR A 254 -6.08 0.15 -3.81
CA THR A 254 -5.30 -0.49 -2.73
C THR A 254 -5.30 0.41 -1.50
N SER A 255 -4.88 1.67 -1.63
CA SER A 255 -4.86 2.64 -0.54
C SER A 255 -6.24 2.86 0.09
N HIS A 256 -7.29 2.99 -0.72
CA HIS A 256 -8.65 3.17 -0.22
C HIS A 256 -9.11 1.96 0.61
N VAL A 257 -8.91 0.74 0.10
CA VAL A 257 -9.28 -0.49 0.81
C VAL A 257 -8.46 -0.64 2.09
N THR A 258 -7.13 -0.43 2.05
CA THR A 258 -6.25 -0.66 3.20
C THR A 258 -6.30 0.44 4.25
N THR A 259 -6.65 1.68 3.89
CA THR A 259 -6.64 2.81 4.83
C THR A 259 -8.03 3.15 5.35
N ASP A 260 -9.05 3.15 4.48
CA ASP A 260 -10.40 3.63 4.84
C ASP A 260 -11.39 2.52 5.17
N ILE A 261 -11.21 1.31 4.61
CA ILE A 261 -12.20 0.21 4.76
C ILE A 261 -11.69 -0.88 5.70
N THR A 262 -10.61 -1.57 5.32
CA THR A 262 -10.06 -2.72 6.03
C THR A 262 -8.52 -2.70 6.01
N PRO A 263 -7.85 -2.37 7.12
CA PRO A 263 -6.38 -2.38 7.22
C PRO A 263 -5.83 -3.82 7.29
N VAL A 264 -5.94 -4.54 6.18
CA VAL A 264 -5.30 -5.84 5.99
C VAL A 264 -4.30 -5.71 4.85
N SER A 265 -3.03 -5.86 5.21
CA SER A 265 -1.88 -5.68 4.34
C SER A 265 -1.80 -6.66 3.17
N MET A 266 -2.70 -7.64 3.02
CA MET A 266 -2.71 -8.58 1.88
C MET A 266 -3.74 -8.24 0.80
N PHE A 267 -4.65 -7.27 1.01
CA PHE A 267 -5.69 -6.97 0.01
C PHE A 267 -5.13 -6.40 -1.31
N TRP A 268 -3.92 -5.86 -1.32
CA TRP A 268 -3.28 -5.32 -2.53
C TRP A 268 -3.05 -6.38 -3.62
N ILE A 269 -3.01 -7.67 -3.25
CA ILE A 269 -2.86 -8.78 -4.20
C ILE A 269 -4.02 -8.80 -5.20
N VAL A 270 -5.24 -8.51 -4.74
CA VAL A 270 -6.44 -8.60 -5.58
C VAL A 270 -6.44 -7.55 -6.70
N PRO A 271 -6.28 -6.23 -6.42
CA PRO A 271 -6.14 -5.22 -7.47
C PRO A 271 -4.98 -5.52 -8.43
N LEU A 272 -3.81 -5.91 -7.92
CA LEU A 272 -2.66 -6.18 -8.79
C LEU A 272 -2.86 -7.44 -9.66
N ALA A 273 -3.48 -8.50 -9.13
CA ALA A 273 -3.78 -9.70 -9.90
C ALA A 273 -4.79 -9.40 -11.02
N LEU A 274 -5.82 -8.61 -10.73
CA LEU A 274 -6.81 -8.18 -11.72
C LEU A 274 -6.19 -7.23 -12.77
N TYR A 275 -5.25 -6.37 -12.36
CA TYR A 275 -4.46 -5.55 -13.26
C TYR A 275 -3.68 -6.41 -14.26
N LEU A 276 -2.94 -7.42 -13.79
CA LEU A 276 -2.19 -8.34 -14.65
C LEU A 276 -3.10 -9.21 -15.51
N LEU A 277 -4.19 -9.72 -14.94
CA LEU A 277 -5.18 -10.52 -15.66
C LEU A 277 -5.78 -9.73 -16.83
N SER A 278 -6.00 -8.42 -16.67
CA SER A 278 -6.50 -7.59 -17.77
C SER A 278 -5.52 -7.54 -18.94
N PHE A 279 -4.20 -7.48 -18.69
CA PHE A 279 -3.20 -7.62 -19.74
C PHE A 279 -3.19 -9.01 -20.37
N VAL A 280 -3.26 -10.08 -19.57
CA VAL A 280 -3.34 -11.47 -20.08
C VAL A 280 -4.53 -11.61 -21.03
N LEU A 281 -5.73 -11.17 -20.63
CA LEU A 281 -6.94 -11.30 -21.43
C LEU A 281 -6.86 -10.48 -22.72
N VAL A 282 -6.45 -9.22 -22.63
CA VAL A 282 -6.41 -8.28 -23.76
C VAL A 282 -5.31 -8.59 -24.78
N PHE A 283 -4.18 -9.16 -24.36
CA PHE A 283 -3.11 -9.60 -25.27
C PHE A 283 -3.28 -11.04 -25.75
N SER A 284 -4.29 -11.75 -25.26
CA SER A 284 -4.64 -13.10 -25.72
C SER A 284 -5.69 -13.09 -26.84
N ARG A 285 -6.01 -14.29 -27.34
CA ARG A 285 -7.15 -14.50 -28.25
C ARG A 285 -8.49 -14.08 -27.65
N PHE A 286 -8.60 -13.92 -26.33
CA PHE A 286 -9.84 -13.64 -25.61
C PHE A 286 -10.24 -12.16 -25.54
N HIS A 287 -9.52 -11.26 -26.22
CA HIS A 287 -9.81 -9.82 -26.21
C HIS A 287 -11.23 -9.44 -26.72
N HIS A 288 -11.91 -10.33 -27.46
CA HIS A 288 -13.26 -10.10 -27.98
C HIS A 288 -14.38 -10.51 -27.00
N LEU A 289 -14.07 -11.16 -25.87
CA LEU A 289 -15.08 -11.67 -24.93
C LEU A 289 -15.91 -10.56 -24.28
N LEU A 290 -15.36 -9.36 -24.11
CA LEU A 290 -16.03 -8.23 -23.45
C LEU A 290 -16.00 -6.99 -24.34
N PRO A 291 -17.09 -6.69 -25.07
CA PRO A 291 -17.17 -5.50 -25.90
C PRO A 291 -16.97 -4.22 -25.09
N ASN A 292 -16.26 -3.24 -25.67
CA ASN A 292 -15.97 -1.95 -25.01
C ASN A 292 -17.23 -1.24 -24.48
N LYS A 293 -18.36 -1.36 -25.18
CA LYS A 293 -19.65 -0.78 -24.72
C LYS A 293 -20.18 -1.48 -23.48
N THR A 294 -20.06 -2.80 -23.38
CA THR A 294 -20.47 -3.56 -22.19
C THR A 294 -19.64 -3.14 -20.97
N LEU A 295 -18.31 -3.06 -21.13
CA LEU A 295 -17.42 -2.57 -20.07
C LEU A 295 -17.78 -1.14 -19.64
N ALA A 296 -18.08 -0.26 -20.59
CA ALA A 296 -18.51 1.10 -20.27
C ALA A 296 -19.84 1.15 -19.50
N VAL A 297 -20.83 0.29 -19.82
CA VAL A 297 -22.07 0.18 -19.03
C VAL A 297 -21.75 -0.27 -17.60
N VAL A 298 -20.93 -1.30 -17.43
CA VAL A 298 -20.53 -1.81 -16.09
C VAL A 298 -19.86 -0.70 -15.29
N ILE A 299 -18.90 0.03 -15.87
CA ILE A 299 -18.24 1.17 -15.23
C ILE A 299 -19.28 2.20 -14.78
N THR A 300 -20.17 2.63 -15.68
CA THR A 300 -21.20 3.62 -15.37
C THR A 300 -22.11 3.16 -14.23
N LEU A 301 -22.61 1.92 -14.28
CA LEU A 301 -23.49 1.38 -13.24
C LEU A 301 -22.77 1.26 -11.89
N CYS A 302 -21.57 0.69 -11.86
CA CYS A 302 -20.79 0.58 -10.63
C CYS A 302 -20.51 1.96 -10.01
N THR A 303 -20.11 2.95 -10.83
CA THR A 303 -19.89 4.31 -10.32
C THR A 303 -21.17 4.92 -9.75
N LEU A 304 -22.30 4.81 -10.45
CA LEU A 304 -23.58 5.35 -9.97
C LEU A 304 -24.05 4.67 -8.67
N ILE A 305 -23.91 3.34 -8.57
CA ILE A 305 -24.23 2.59 -7.36
C ILE A 305 -23.33 3.03 -6.20
N LEU A 306 -22.02 3.17 -6.42
CA LEU A 306 -21.08 3.63 -5.39
C LEU A 306 -21.40 5.06 -4.90
N VAL A 307 -21.77 5.96 -5.81
CA VAL A 307 -22.24 7.31 -5.46
C VAL A 307 -23.53 7.23 -4.64
N ALA A 308 -24.51 6.43 -5.07
CA ALA A 308 -25.77 6.23 -4.34
C ALA A 308 -25.54 5.65 -2.93
N MET A 309 -24.69 4.62 -2.80
CA MET A 309 -24.31 4.03 -1.52
C MET A 309 -23.68 5.06 -0.58
N ARG A 310 -22.81 5.92 -1.11
CA ARG A 310 -22.15 6.99 -0.35
C ARG A 310 -23.16 8.03 0.14
N LEU A 311 -24.08 8.47 -0.73
CA LEU A 311 -25.12 9.45 -0.39
C LEU A 311 -26.13 8.89 0.63
N ALA A 312 -26.47 7.61 0.53
CA ALA A 312 -27.39 6.95 1.45
C ALA A 312 -26.71 6.44 2.74
N GLY A 313 -25.40 6.64 2.93
CA GLY A 313 -24.69 6.29 4.16
C GLY A 313 -24.44 4.78 4.39
N PHE A 314 -24.54 3.96 3.34
CA PHE A 314 -24.42 2.49 3.38
C PHE A 314 -22.97 1.97 3.53
N TYR A 315 -22.17 2.53 4.42
CA TYR A 315 -20.80 2.04 4.69
C TYR A 315 -20.56 1.71 6.17
N LYS A 316 -21.58 1.82 7.02
CA LYS A 316 -21.46 1.62 8.47
C LYS A 316 -21.54 0.16 8.92
N THR A 317 -21.91 -0.78 8.03
CA THR A 317 -22.00 -2.21 8.34
C THR A 317 -20.94 -3.00 7.57
N LEU A 318 -20.49 -4.12 8.15
CA LEU A 318 -19.50 -5.00 7.51
C LEU A 318 -19.97 -5.50 6.13
N ASN A 319 -21.24 -5.93 6.02
CA ASN A 319 -21.81 -6.38 4.75
C ASN A 319 -21.76 -5.30 3.68
N ALA A 320 -22.09 -4.06 4.04
CA ALA A 320 -22.08 -2.96 3.09
C ALA A 320 -20.64 -2.54 2.71
N ALA A 321 -19.68 -2.66 3.63
CA ALA A 321 -18.26 -2.52 3.33
C ALA A 321 -17.77 -3.58 2.34
N LEU A 322 -18.13 -4.85 2.52
CA LEU A 322 -17.76 -5.93 1.58
C LEU A 322 -18.37 -5.72 0.19
N VAL A 323 -19.64 -5.32 0.11
CA VAL A 323 -20.30 -4.96 -1.16
C VAL A 323 -19.59 -3.78 -1.82
N SER A 324 -19.20 -2.76 -1.04
CA SER A 324 -18.42 -1.63 -1.54
C SER A 324 -17.07 -2.06 -2.10
N ILE A 325 -16.32 -2.92 -1.40
CA ILE A 325 -15.04 -3.46 -1.90
C ILE A 325 -15.26 -4.21 -3.22
N ALA A 326 -16.28 -5.07 -3.29
CA ALA A 326 -16.60 -5.83 -4.50
C ALA A 326 -16.94 -4.91 -5.68
N LEU A 327 -17.75 -3.87 -5.47
CA LEU A 327 -18.12 -2.90 -6.49
C LEU A 327 -16.93 -2.07 -6.97
N HIS A 328 -16.08 -1.58 -6.06
CA HIS A 328 -14.86 -0.86 -6.42
C HIS A 328 -13.88 -1.75 -7.18
N THR A 329 -13.77 -3.02 -6.80
CA THR A 329 -12.91 -4.00 -7.48
C THR A 329 -13.44 -4.33 -8.88
N ALA A 330 -14.75 -4.50 -9.04
CA ALA A 330 -15.40 -4.72 -10.33
C ALA A 330 -15.26 -3.49 -11.25
N LEU A 331 -15.49 -2.28 -10.71
CA LEU A 331 -15.29 -1.01 -11.40
C LEU A 331 -13.84 -0.89 -11.91
N PHE A 332 -12.87 -1.17 -11.04
CA PHE A 332 -11.45 -1.16 -11.38
C PHE A 332 -11.12 -2.17 -12.48
N PHE A 333 -11.55 -3.42 -12.36
CA PHE A 333 -11.24 -4.44 -13.35
C PHE A 333 -11.86 -4.13 -14.72
N ALA A 334 -13.11 -3.65 -14.74
CA ALA A 334 -13.76 -3.21 -15.96
C ALA A 334 -13.03 -2.02 -16.61
N ALA A 335 -12.57 -1.07 -15.81
CA ALA A 335 -11.74 0.05 -16.27
C ALA A 335 -10.39 -0.43 -16.83
N ALA A 336 -9.68 -1.31 -16.12
CA ALA A 336 -8.41 -1.87 -16.57
C ALA A 336 -8.55 -2.59 -17.91
N LEU A 337 -9.58 -3.45 -18.07
CA LEU A 337 -9.89 -4.12 -19.32
C LEU A 337 -10.18 -3.14 -20.46
N LEU A 338 -10.98 -2.09 -20.19
CA LEU A 338 -11.33 -1.10 -21.20
C LEU A 338 -10.10 -0.33 -21.68
N PHE A 339 -9.31 0.22 -20.75
CA PHE A 339 -8.14 1.05 -21.06
C PHE A 339 -7.00 0.22 -21.68
N HIS A 340 -6.70 -0.95 -21.13
CA HIS A 340 -5.72 -1.87 -21.72
C HIS A 340 -6.17 -2.38 -23.09
N GLY A 341 -7.49 -2.61 -23.28
CA GLY A 341 -8.07 -2.98 -24.57
C GLY A 341 -7.73 -1.97 -25.67
N TYR A 342 -7.94 -0.68 -25.39
CA TYR A 342 -7.55 0.39 -26.30
C TYR A 342 -6.03 0.48 -26.51
N LEU A 343 -5.25 0.29 -25.45
CA LEU A 343 -3.80 0.29 -25.52
C LEU A 343 -3.29 -0.85 -26.44
N SER A 344 -3.81 -2.06 -26.28
CA SER A 344 -3.49 -3.22 -27.12
C SER A 344 -3.94 -3.05 -28.57
N SER A 345 -5.08 -2.40 -28.81
CA SER A 345 -5.56 -2.14 -30.19
C SER A 345 -4.71 -1.13 -30.96
N THR A 346 -3.95 -0.30 -30.25
CA THR A 346 -3.09 0.76 -30.83
C THR A 346 -1.62 0.36 -30.85
N ARG A 347 -1.29 -0.92 -30.61
CA ARG A 347 0.10 -1.41 -30.63
C ARG A 347 0.74 -1.24 -32.01
N PRO A 348 1.99 -0.75 -32.10
CA PRO A 348 2.66 -0.55 -33.38
C PRO A 348 3.24 -1.86 -33.93
N LYS A 349 3.80 -1.81 -35.15
CA LYS A 349 4.56 -2.93 -35.73
C LYS A 349 5.77 -3.29 -34.85
N ALA A 350 6.27 -4.52 -34.98
CA ALA A 350 7.36 -5.06 -34.16
C ALA A 350 8.66 -4.22 -34.15
N ALA A 351 8.87 -3.36 -35.15
CA ALA A 351 9.99 -2.42 -35.20
C ALA A 351 9.99 -1.39 -34.05
N TYR A 352 8.81 -0.97 -33.58
CA TYR A 352 8.65 -0.01 -32.49
C TYR A 352 8.28 -0.68 -31.15
N LEU A 353 8.44 -2.00 -31.04
CA LEU A 353 7.99 -2.78 -29.87
C LEU A 353 8.61 -2.29 -28.56
N THR A 354 9.92 -2.05 -28.54
CA THR A 354 10.61 -1.56 -27.34
C THR A 354 10.19 -0.13 -26.98
N GLU A 355 9.90 0.70 -27.98
CA GLU A 355 9.43 2.08 -27.77
C GLU A 355 8.01 2.09 -27.17
N TYR A 356 7.13 1.23 -27.69
CA TYR A 356 5.78 1.08 -27.17
C TYR A 356 5.78 0.64 -25.70
N TYR A 357 6.59 -0.37 -25.34
CA TYR A 357 6.71 -0.81 -23.95
C TYR A 357 7.32 0.26 -23.05
N LEU A 358 8.27 1.07 -23.55
CA LEU A 358 8.81 2.20 -22.81
C LEU A 358 7.72 3.21 -22.43
N TRP A 359 6.87 3.63 -23.38
CA TRP A 359 5.77 4.56 -23.09
C TRP A 359 4.71 3.96 -22.16
N LEU A 360 4.44 2.66 -22.28
CA LEU A 360 3.59 1.92 -21.33
C LEU A 360 4.16 1.98 -19.91
N ALA A 361 5.46 1.72 -19.74
CA ALA A 361 6.14 1.76 -18.45
C ALA A 361 6.18 3.19 -17.87
N ILE A 362 6.36 4.22 -18.71
CA ILE A 362 6.29 5.63 -18.28
C ILE A 362 4.91 5.94 -17.70
N GLY A 363 3.83 5.57 -18.38
CA GLY A 363 2.47 5.79 -17.85
C GLY A 363 2.21 5.01 -16.56
N GLY A 364 2.66 3.75 -16.49
CA GLY A 364 2.61 2.94 -15.27
C GLY A 364 3.32 3.61 -14.08
N MET A 365 4.56 4.06 -14.29
CA MET A 365 5.41 4.75 -13.31
C MET A 365 4.81 6.09 -12.87
N LEU A 366 4.28 6.89 -13.79
CA LEU A 366 3.58 8.14 -13.44
C LEU A 366 2.36 7.88 -12.56
N GLY A 367 1.67 6.75 -12.77
CA GLY A 367 0.60 6.28 -11.89
C GLY A 367 1.10 6.04 -10.47
N GLY A 368 2.25 5.37 -10.30
CA GLY A 368 2.87 5.20 -8.98
C GLY A 368 3.38 6.48 -8.36
N LEU A 369 4.08 7.33 -9.12
CA LEU A 369 4.58 8.61 -8.64
C LEU A 369 3.43 9.50 -8.14
N PHE A 370 2.31 9.50 -8.87
CA PHE A 370 1.12 10.23 -8.47
C PHE A 370 0.54 9.73 -7.13
N ASN A 371 0.39 8.42 -6.93
CA ASN A 371 -0.22 7.88 -5.71
C ASN A 371 0.75 7.83 -4.51
N ALA A 372 2.05 7.63 -4.75
CA ALA A 372 3.04 7.43 -3.71
C ALA A 372 3.65 8.74 -3.19
N VAL A 373 3.69 9.79 -4.02
CA VAL A 373 4.40 11.04 -3.71
C VAL A 373 3.52 12.26 -3.91
N VAL A 374 2.95 12.45 -5.11
CA VAL A 374 2.23 13.69 -5.42
C VAL A 374 0.95 13.81 -4.60
N ALA A 375 0.10 12.79 -4.58
CA ALA A 375 -1.18 12.84 -3.90
C ALA A 375 -1.06 12.95 -2.37
N PRO A 376 -0.18 12.22 -1.67
CA PRO A 376 0.02 12.40 -0.22
C PRO A 376 0.55 13.77 0.17
N VAL A 377 1.32 14.44 -0.71
CA VAL A 377 1.81 15.81 -0.47
C VAL A 377 0.72 16.84 -0.76
N MET A 378 -0.16 16.58 -1.73
CA MET A 378 -1.24 17.50 -2.08
C MET A 378 -2.48 17.37 -1.19
N PHE A 379 -2.79 16.18 -0.67
CA PHE A 379 -4.06 15.88 -0.01
C PHE A 379 -3.87 15.25 1.37
N ASN A 380 -4.65 15.72 2.34
CA ASN A 380 -4.74 15.12 3.68
C ASN A 380 -5.61 13.86 3.71
N GLN A 381 -6.23 13.49 2.58
CA GLN A 381 -7.04 12.28 2.39
C GLN A 381 -6.73 11.60 1.06
N VAL A 382 -7.25 10.38 0.88
CA VAL A 382 -7.08 9.57 -0.35
C VAL A 382 -8.00 10.06 -1.48
N TYR A 383 -7.84 11.31 -1.92
CA TYR A 383 -8.67 11.91 -2.98
C TYR A 383 -8.27 11.46 -4.39
N GLU A 384 -7.02 11.03 -4.57
CA GLU A 384 -6.46 10.56 -5.83
C GLU A 384 -7.30 9.46 -6.49
N TYR A 385 -7.82 8.53 -5.69
CA TYR A 385 -8.63 7.42 -6.19
C TYR A 385 -9.95 7.91 -6.80
N TYR A 386 -10.64 8.82 -6.12
CA TYR A 386 -11.91 9.40 -6.60
C TYR A 386 -11.70 10.27 -7.84
N ALA A 387 -10.59 11.00 -7.92
CA ALA A 387 -10.21 11.76 -9.11
C ALA A 387 -10.12 10.86 -10.35
N VAL A 388 -9.48 9.70 -10.22
CA VAL A 388 -9.35 8.72 -11.32
C VAL A 388 -10.70 8.09 -11.67
N ILE A 389 -11.53 7.74 -10.70
CA ILE A 389 -12.89 7.20 -10.95
C ILE A 389 -13.70 8.16 -11.83
N LEU A 390 -13.66 9.47 -11.55
CA LEU A 390 -14.42 10.46 -12.32
C LEU A 390 -13.95 10.56 -13.78
N VAL A 391 -12.65 10.44 -14.02
CA VAL A 391 -12.10 10.39 -15.39
C VAL A 391 -12.49 9.10 -16.10
N VAL A 392 -12.43 7.96 -15.41
CA VAL A 392 -12.86 6.65 -15.93
C VAL A 392 -14.35 6.69 -16.29
N PHE A 393 -15.18 7.29 -15.45
CA PHE A 393 -16.60 7.48 -15.70
C PHE A 393 -16.86 8.35 -16.93
N ALA A 394 -16.17 9.50 -17.04
CA ALA A 394 -16.28 10.37 -18.21
C ALA A 394 -15.84 9.66 -19.50
N PHE A 395 -14.78 8.85 -19.44
CA PHE A 395 -14.33 8.05 -20.57
C PHE A 395 -15.37 6.97 -20.95
N ALA A 396 -15.97 6.28 -19.98
CA ALA A 396 -17.04 5.31 -20.22
C ALA A 396 -18.26 5.96 -20.90
N LEU A 397 -18.73 7.12 -20.43
CA LEU A 397 -19.82 7.86 -21.09
C LEU A 397 -19.48 8.23 -22.55
N ARG A 398 -18.22 8.58 -22.82
CA ARG A 398 -17.76 8.82 -24.19
C ARG A 398 -17.83 7.55 -25.05
N VAL A 399 -17.42 6.40 -24.52
CA VAL A 399 -17.52 5.10 -25.23
C VAL A 399 -18.98 4.76 -25.56
N LEU A 400 -19.91 5.02 -24.63
CA LEU A 400 -21.34 4.77 -24.84
C LEU A 400 -21.95 5.69 -25.90
N THR A 401 -21.53 6.96 -25.93
CA THR A 401 -22.05 7.99 -26.84
C THR A 401 -21.32 8.08 -28.18
N ALA A 402 -20.20 7.37 -28.35
CA ALA A 402 -19.44 7.35 -29.59
C ALA A 402 -20.25 6.77 -30.76
N ARG A 403 -20.26 7.48 -31.89
CA ARG A 403 -20.90 7.02 -33.13
C ARG A 403 -20.14 5.82 -33.70
N ARG A 404 -20.85 4.90 -34.35
CA ARG A 404 -20.23 3.73 -34.99
C ARG A 404 -19.18 4.20 -36.00
N GLY A 405 -17.93 3.75 -35.85
CA GLY A 405 -16.80 4.14 -36.71
C GLY A 405 -16.04 5.41 -36.28
N SER A 406 -16.48 6.15 -35.25
CA SER A 406 -15.73 7.29 -34.72
C SER A 406 -14.53 6.84 -33.90
N THR A 407 -13.38 7.51 -34.04
CA THR A 407 -12.21 7.30 -33.18
C THR A 407 -12.51 7.78 -31.76
N VAL A 408 -12.67 6.82 -30.85
CA VAL A 408 -12.93 7.09 -29.42
C VAL A 408 -11.74 7.81 -28.81
N ILE A 409 -10.52 7.39 -29.17
CA ILE A 409 -9.25 7.95 -28.73
C ILE A 409 -8.62 8.72 -29.88
N SER A 410 -8.21 9.95 -29.57
CA SER A 410 -7.47 10.83 -30.46
C SER A 410 -6.61 11.75 -29.60
N ARG A 411 -5.59 12.40 -30.19
CA ARG A 411 -4.78 13.40 -29.48
C ARG A 411 -5.64 14.46 -28.78
N LYS A 412 -6.69 14.94 -29.45
CA LYS A 412 -7.64 15.93 -28.89
C LYS A 412 -8.40 15.35 -27.70
N THR A 413 -8.87 14.11 -27.81
CA THR A 413 -9.57 13.43 -26.70
C THR A 413 -8.67 13.26 -25.50
N THR A 414 -7.44 12.79 -25.69
CA THR A 414 -6.46 12.61 -24.60
C THR A 414 -6.19 13.93 -23.90
N ALA A 415 -5.97 15.02 -24.66
CA ALA A 415 -5.76 16.34 -24.08
C ALA A 415 -6.97 16.84 -23.25
N VAL A 416 -8.20 16.63 -23.75
CA VAL A 416 -9.43 17.00 -23.03
C VAL A 416 -9.59 16.19 -21.74
N MET A 417 -9.31 14.88 -21.77
CA MET A 417 -9.40 14.04 -20.57
C MET A 417 -8.32 14.37 -19.54
N ALA A 418 -7.10 14.68 -19.99
CA ALA A 418 -6.02 15.13 -19.11
C ALA A 418 -6.34 16.49 -18.46
N ALA A 419 -6.89 17.44 -19.23
CA ALA A 419 -7.34 18.73 -18.69
C ALA A 419 -8.47 18.55 -17.68
N PHE A 420 -9.45 17.68 -17.97
CA PHE A 420 -10.54 17.35 -17.05
C PHE A 420 -10.02 16.74 -15.74
N PHE A 421 -9.04 15.82 -15.81
CA PHE A 421 -8.38 15.27 -14.63
C PHE A 421 -7.70 16.36 -13.80
N GLY A 422 -6.94 17.26 -14.43
CA GLY A 422 -6.29 18.38 -13.74
C GLY A 422 -7.29 19.32 -13.06
N THR A 423 -8.42 19.61 -13.69
CA THR A 423 -9.50 20.40 -13.08
C THR A 423 -10.09 19.70 -11.85
N ILE A 424 -10.34 18.38 -11.92
CA ILE A 424 -10.83 17.63 -10.77
C ILE A 424 -9.83 17.66 -9.61
N LEU A 425 -8.54 17.47 -9.89
CA LEU A 425 -7.50 17.54 -8.85
C LEU A 425 -7.48 18.90 -8.16
N PHE A 426 -7.55 19.99 -8.92
CA PHE A 426 -7.62 21.33 -8.35
C PHE A 426 -8.86 21.52 -7.46
N LEU A 427 -10.03 21.06 -7.91
CA LEU A 427 -11.25 21.15 -7.10
C LEU A 427 -11.15 20.33 -5.81
N LEU A 428 -10.58 19.12 -5.87
CA LEU A 428 -10.36 18.28 -4.69
C LEU A 428 -9.35 18.89 -3.73
N LEU A 429 -8.33 19.59 -4.24
CA LEU A 429 -7.35 20.30 -3.41
C LEU A 429 -8.00 21.46 -2.64
N VAL A 430 -8.88 22.21 -3.31
CA VAL A 430 -9.68 23.26 -2.67
C VAL A 430 -10.55 22.66 -1.57
N VAL A 431 -11.26 21.56 -1.85
CA VAL A 431 -12.10 20.86 -0.87
C VAL A 431 -11.27 20.33 0.32
N ASP A 432 -10.12 19.71 0.07
CA ASP A 432 -9.21 19.21 1.11
C ASP A 432 -8.77 20.35 2.03
N THR A 433 -8.33 21.47 1.45
CA THR A 433 -7.86 22.64 2.21
C THR A 433 -8.95 23.21 3.11
N LEU A 434 -10.21 23.18 2.66
CA LEU A 434 -11.35 23.70 3.42
C LEU A 434 -11.79 22.78 4.56
N ILE A 435 -11.74 21.46 4.34
CA ILE A 435 -12.21 20.46 5.33
C ILE A 435 -11.12 20.07 6.33
N SER A 436 -9.86 20.32 5.99
CA SER A 436 -8.72 19.96 6.85
C SER A 436 -8.49 20.93 8.00
N ARG A 437 -9.17 22.07 7.99
CA ARG A 437 -9.14 23.08 9.06
C ARG A 437 -10.50 23.15 9.73
N PRO A 438 -10.57 23.55 11.01
CA PRO A 438 -11.85 23.86 11.64
C PRO A 438 -12.61 24.88 10.79
N ILE A 439 -13.85 24.56 10.45
CA ILE A 439 -14.74 25.47 9.72
C ILE A 439 -15.16 26.56 10.71
N THR A 440 -14.31 27.59 10.83
CA THR A 440 -14.60 28.77 11.62
C THR A 440 -15.49 29.73 10.83
N ALA A 441 -16.12 30.70 11.52
CA ALA A 441 -16.87 31.76 10.86
C ALA A 441 -16.02 32.49 9.79
N ALA A 442 -14.73 32.71 10.06
CA ALA A 442 -13.80 33.30 9.10
C ALA A 442 -13.65 32.46 7.82
N VAL A 443 -13.52 31.14 7.94
CA VAL A 443 -13.45 30.21 6.79
C VAL A 443 -14.75 30.24 5.99
N GLN A 444 -15.90 30.27 6.67
CA GLN A 444 -17.21 30.40 6.01
C GLN A 444 -17.30 31.69 5.20
N HIS A 445 -16.86 32.82 5.75
CA HIS A 445 -16.87 34.12 5.05
C HIS A 445 -15.90 34.16 3.86
N VAL A 446 -14.68 33.64 4.01
CA VAL A 446 -13.69 33.56 2.92
C VAL A 446 -14.18 32.66 1.79
N PHE A 447 -14.78 31.52 2.12
CA PHE A 447 -15.31 30.60 1.11
C PHE A 447 -16.53 31.18 0.38
N LEU A 448 -17.42 31.84 1.10
CA LEU A 448 -18.54 32.58 0.50
C LEU A 448 -18.04 33.66 -0.45
N ALA A 449 -17.08 34.48 -0.01
CA ALA A 449 -16.47 35.52 -0.84
C ALA A 449 -15.80 34.92 -2.09
N GLY A 450 -14.95 33.89 -1.92
CA GLY A 450 -14.23 33.25 -3.01
C GLY A 450 -15.13 32.54 -4.03
N SER A 451 -16.20 31.89 -3.57
CA SER A 451 -17.20 31.28 -4.46
C SER A 451 -17.99 32.33 -5.26
N LEU A 452 -18.31 33.48 -4.64
CA LEU A 452 -18.93 34.62 -5.33
C LEU A 452 -17.98 35.22 -6.37
N THR A 453 -16.70 35.40 -6.02
CA THR A 453 -15.67 35.88 -6.94
C THR A 453 -15.47 34.91 -8.11
N MET A 454 -15.44 33.60 -7.87
CA MET A 454 -15.34 32.57 -8.91
C MET A 454 -16.52 32.61 -9.88
N VAL A 455 -17.75 32.77 -9.37
CA VAL A 455 -18.95 32.96 -10.18
C VAL A 455 -18.83 34.23 -11.03
N LEU A 456 -18.41 35.34 -10.43
CA LEU A 456 -18.25 36.63 -11.12
C LEU A 456 -17.18 36.56 -12.22
N LEU A 457 -15.99 36.00 -11.92
CA LEU A 457 -14.90 35.80 -12.87
C LEU A 457 -15.32 34.87 -14.01
N THR A 458 -16.05 33.79 -13.72
CA THR A 458 -16.55 32.88 -14.74
C THR A 458 -17.59 33.55 -15.63
N ALA A 459 -18.45 34.41 -15.09
CA ALA A 459 -19.39 35.21 -15.87
C ALA A 459 -18.68 36.23 -16.79
N ILE A 460 -17.63 36.89 -16.28
CA ILE A 460 -16.78 37.81 -17.07
C ILE A 460 -16.05 37.06 -18.18
N LEU A 461 -15.39 35.93 -17.86
CA LEU A 461 -14.69 35.09 -18.84
C LEU A 461 -15.63 34.45 -19.87
N ALA A 462 -16.85 34.07 -19.46
CA ALA A 462 -17.88 33.60 -20.39
C ALA A 462 -18.26 34.66 -21.42
N LYS A 463 -18.28 35.93 -21.01
CA LYS A 463 -18.50 37.07 -21.90
C LYS A 463 -17.30 37.37 -22.80
N MET A 464 -16.07 37.25 -22.28
CA MET A 464 -14.84 37.58 -23.04
C MET A 464 -14.37 36.49 -24.01
N VAL A 465 -14.58 35.21 -23.68
CA VAL A 465 -14.00 34.05 -24.41
C VAL A 465 -15.07 33.11 -24.97
N HIS A 466 -16.35 33.52 -24.97
CA HIS A 466 -17.49 32.72 -25.44
C HIS A 466 -17.54 31.31 -24.84
N LEU A 467 -17.32 31.22 -23.53
CA LEU A 467 -17.37 29.95 -22.80
C LEU A 467 -18.77 29.32 -22.91
N SER A 468 -18.85 27.99 -23.04
CA SER A 468 -20.15 27.33 -23.23
C SER A 468 -21.07 27.52 -22.02
N ARG A 469 -22.37 27.78 -22.25
CA ARG A 469 -23.37 27.97 -21.18
C ARG A 469 -23.41 26.82 -20.16
N ARG A 470 -23.05 25.60 -20.59
CA ARG A 470 -22.95 24.41 -19.73
C ARG A 470 -21.83 24.51 -18.70
N ILE A 471 -20.70 25.13 -19.05
CA ILE A 471 -19.57 25.33 -18.13
C ILE A 471 -19.95 26.36 -17.07
N VAL A 472 -20.60 27.47 -17.47
CA VAL A 472 -21.06 28.51 -16.55
C VAL A 472 -22.06 27.93 -15.53
N LEU A 473 -23.04 27.16 -16.00
CA LEU A 473 -24.02 26.49 -15.13
C LEU A 473 -23.36 25.47 -14.18
N ALA A 474 -22.37 24.72 -14.66
CA ALA A 474 -21.64 23.76 -13.83
C ALA A 474 -20.83 24.44 -12.72
N VAL A 475 -20.15 25.55 -13.01
CA VAL A 475 -19.39 26.32 -12.02
C VAL A 475 -20.33 26.96 -10.98
N MET A 476 -21.46 27.52 -11.44
CA MET A 476 -22.51 28.04 -10.56
C MET A 476 -23.05 26.96 -9.61
N ALA A 477 -23.42 25.79 -10.16
CA ALA A 477 -23.93 24.67 -9.36
C ALA A 477 -22.88 24.17 -8.37
N ALA A 478 -21.61 24.06 -8.77
CA ALA A 478 -20.53 23.68 -7.88
C ALA A 478 -20.31 24.70 -6.76
N GLY A 479 -20.38 26.00 -7.06
CA GLY A 479 -20.30 27.06 -6.05
C GLY A 479 -21.46 27.03 -5.06
N ILE A 480 -22.69 26.80 -5.52
CA ILE A 480 -23.88 26.70 -4.66
C ILE A 480 -23.81 25.46 -3.76
N VAL A 481 -23.51 24.30 -4.34
CA VAL A 481 -23.38 23.05 -3.58
C VAL A 481 -22.22 23.13 -2.59
N GLY A 482 -21.08 23.71 -3.00
CA GLY A 482 -19.95 23.96 -2.10
C GLY A 482 -20.34 24.84 -0.92
N ASN A 483 -21.06 25.94 -1.16
CA ASN A 483 -21.52 26.83 -0.08
C ASN A 483 -22.49 26.13 0.85
N PHE A 484 -23.44 25.39 0.30
CA PHE A 484 -24.39 24.62 1.08
C PHE A 484 -23.68 23.62 1.99
N LEU A 485 -22.68 22.88 1.47
CA LEU A 485 -21.90 21.91 2.24
C LEU A 485 -21.05 22.56 3.34
N VAL A 486 -20.46 23.74 3.09
CA VAL A 486 -19.68 24.48 4.09
C VAL A 486 -20.57 25.06 5.19
N GLN A 487 -21.74 25.59 4.83
CA GLN A 487 -22.70 26.15 5.81
C GLN A 487 -23.40 25.08 6.64
N THR A 488 -23.59 23.88 6.09
CA THR A 488 -24.23 22.74 6.79
C THR A 488 -23.23 21.80 7.46
N GLY A 489 -21.92 22.03 7.30
CA GLY A 489 -20.87 21.22 7.90
C GLY A 489 -20.83 21.37 9.42
N THR A 490 -21.43 20.42 10.14
CA THR A 490 -21.50 20.39 11.62
C THR A 490 -20.34 19.63 12.28
N HIS A 491 -19.33 19.21 11.52
CA HIS A 491 -18.18 18.46 12.04
C HIS A 491 -16.92 19.31 11.98
N ALA A 492 -16.53 19.89 13.12
CA ALA A 492 -15.18 20.46 13.27
C ALA A 492 -14.19 19.29 13.39
N ASN A 493 -13.60 18.87 12.26
CA ASN A 493 -12.28 18.25 12.37
C ASN A 493 -11.38 19.34 12.97
N LEU A 494 -10.84 19.09 14.17
CA LEU A 494 -9.83 19.96 14.76
C LEU A 494 -8.51 19.80 14.04
N LEU A 495 -8.25 18.58 13.59
CA LEU A 495 -7.11 18.22 12.75
C LEU A 495 -7.52 17.15 11.76
N LEU A 496 -7.04 17.29 10.53
CA LEU A 496 -7.01 16.24 9.54
C LEU A 496 -5.64 16.29 8.87
N ALA A 497 -4.83 15.27 9.11
CA ALA A 497 -3.47 15.15 8.60
C ALA A 497 -3.25 13.80 7.91
N ARG A 498 -2.23 13.72 7.06
CA ARG A 498 -1.78 12.48 6.42
C ARG A 498 -0.28 12.34 6.60
N SER A 499 0.14 11.33 7.36
CA SER A 499 1.55 10.97 7.53
C SER A 499 1.94 9.81 6.61
N PHE A 500 3.20 9.37 6.68
CA PHE A 500 3.65 8.14 6.02
C PHE A 500 2.96 6.88 6.59
N TYR A 501 2.45 6.92 7.82
CA TYR A 501 1.87 5.75 8.49
C TYR A 501 0.35 5.66 8.36
N GLY A 502 -0.32 6.76 8.03
CA GLY A 502 -1.76 6.75 7.74
C GLY A 502 -2.40 8.14 7.80
N SER A 503 -3.73 8.18 7.64
CA SER A 503 -4.52 9.39 7.88
C SER A 503 -4.84 9.54 9.36
N LEU A 504 -4.62 10.73 9.91
CA LEU A 504 -4.82 11.08 11.31
C LEU A 504 -5.94 12.11 11.40
N ARG A 505 -6.91 11.91 12.30
CA ARG A 505 -8.07 12.79 12.44
C ARG A 505 -8.38 13.03 13.90
N ILE A 506 -8.62 14.29 14.25
CA ILE A 506 -9.15 14.69 15.55
C ILE A 506 -10.50 15.34 15.32
N ARG A 507 -11.53 14.81 15.96
CA ARG A 507 -12.89 15.34 15.87
C ARG A 507 -13.33 15.88 17.20
N LEU A 508 -13.81 17.12 17.21
CA LEU A 508 -14.60 17.65 18.30
C LEU A 508 -16.00 17.03 18.24
N LYS A 509 -16.44 16.47 19.36
CA LYS A 509 -17.78 15.92 19.53
C LYS A 509 -18.33 16.31 20.88
N TYR A 510 -19.62 16.12 21.05
CA TYR A 510 -20.33 16.37 22.30
C TYR A 510 -20.97 15.09 22.78
N ASP A 511 -20.97 14.91 24.08
CA ASP A 511 -21.64 13.79 24.69
C ASP A 511 -23.14 14.01 24.93
N GLY A 512 -23.81 13.03 25.56
CA GLY A 512 -25.25 13.11 25.85
C GLY A 512 -25.63 14.25 26.81
N ASN A 513 -24.66 14.78 27.56
CA ASN A 513 -24.82 15.90 28.48
C ASN A 513 -24.31 17.22 27.88
N GLY A 514 -23.87 17.22 26.61
CA GLY A 514 -23.33 18.40 25.93
C GLY A 514 -21.88 18.73 26.29
N ILE A 515 -21.14 17.85 26.96
CA ILE A 515 -19.72 18.06 27.28
C ILE A 515 -18.87 17.77 26.03
N PRO A 516 -17.95 18.68 25.64
CA PRO A 516 -17.08 18.46 24.50
C PRO A 516 -16.02 17.37 24.78
N TYR A 517 -15.69 16.59 23.76
CA TYR A 517 -14.59 15.64 23.78
C TYR A 517 -13.86 15.58 22.44
N HIS A 518 -12.55 15.35 22.52
CA HIS A 518 -11.70 15.16 21.35
C HIS A 518 -11.55 13.67 21.09
N LEU A 519 -11.89 13.23 19.87
CA LEU A 519 -11.76 11.85 19.43
C LEU A 519 -10.61 11.73 18.43
N PHE A 520 -9.56 11.00 18.80
CA PHE A 520 -8.43 10.66 17.94
C PHE A 520 -8.69 9.39 17.13
N ILE A 521 -8.55 9.51 15.81
CA ILE A 521 -8.75 8.44 14.83
C ILE A 521 -7.50 8.32 13.97
N HIS A 522 -6.95 7.11 13.87
CA HIS A 522 -5.87 6.78 12.94
C HIS A 522 -6.39 5.72 11.96
N GLY A 523 -6.40 6.06 10.66
CA GLY A 523 -7.05 5.28 9.62
C GLY A 523 -8.55 5.04 9.91
N SER A 524 -8.90 3.79 10.23
CA SER A 524 -10.27 3.35 10.54
C SER A 524 -10.50 3.05 12.03
N THR A 525 -9.49 3.26 12.87
CA THR A 525 -9.49 2.89 14.28
C THR A 525 -9.57 4.12 15.18
N ARG A 526 -10.39 4.03 16.23
CA ARG A 526 -10.49 5.05 17.27
C ARG A 526 -9.48 4.70 18.36
N HIS A 527 -8.50 5.57 18.58
CA HIS A 527 -7.40 5.29 19.52
C HIS A 527 -7.62 5.93 20.87
N ASN A 528 -7.97 7.20 20.94
CA ASN A 528 -8.12 7.89 22.22
C ASN A 528 -9.31 8.84 22.19
N ILE A 529 -9.89 9.05 23.36
CA ILE A 529 -10.88 10.09 23.62
C ILE A 529 -10.39 10.84 24.85
N GLN A 530 -10.47 12.17 24.82
CA GLN A 530 -10.30 13.00 26.01
C GLN A 530 -11.52 13.92 26.16
N GLN A 531 -12.14 13.91 27.34
CA GLN A 531 -13.16 14.91 27.68
C GLN A 531 -12.49 16.23 28.02
N ASP A 532 -13.15 17.30 27.56
CA ASP A 532 -12.87 18.68 27.93
C ASP A 532 -11.38 18.97 28.21
N PRO A 533 -10.53 19.02 27.16
CA PRO A 533 -9.11 19.31 27.34
C PRO A 533 -8.83 20.64 28.06
N ALA A 534 -9.80 21.57 28.05
CA ALA A 534 -9.76 22.84 28.76
C ALA A 534 -10.04 22.73 30.27
N SER A 535 -10.59 21.61 30.74
CA SER A 535 -10.81 21.34 32.17
C SER A 535 -9.50 21.43 32.95
N PRO A 536 -9.45 22.10 34.11
CA PRO A 536 -8.22 22.19 34.92
C PRO A 536 -7.86 20.85 35.60
N ASN A 537 -8.78 19.88 35.61
CA ASN A 537 -8.57 18.61 36.27
C ASN A 537 -7.59 17.71 35.51
N ARG A 538 -6.96 16.78 36.24
CA ARG A 538 -6.18 15.71 35.64
C ARG A 538 -7.09 14.88 34.72
N PRO A 539 -6.66 14.58 33.48
CA PRO A 539 -7.50 13.87 32.53
C PRO A 539 -7.67 12.41 32.94
N GLU A 540 -8.90 11.89 32.85
CA GLU A 540 -9.17 10.47 33.07
C GLU A 540 -8.76 9.61 31.86
N PRO A 541 -8.29 8.37 32.08
CA PRO A 541 -8.01 7.48 30.99
C PRO A 541 -9.33 6.88 30.48
N LEU A 542 -9.59 7.01 29.18
CA LEU A 542 -10.83 6.56 28.54
C LEU A 542 -10.53 5.43 27.53
N MET A 543 -11.58 4.92 26.89
CA MET A 543 -11.55 3.81 25.93
C MET A 543 -10.90 2.56 26.52
N TYR A 544 -9.93 1.95 25.84
CA TYR A 544 -9.23 0.74 26.28
C TYR A 544 -8.16 1.02 27.35
N TYR A 545 -7.85 2.30 27.60
CA TYR A 545 -7.02 2.73 28.72
C TYR A 545 -7.81 2.93 30.00
N ASN A 546 -9.14 2.89 29.97
CA ASN A 546 -9.97 3.07 31.16
C ASN A 546 -9.54 2.13 32.30
N ARG A 547 -9.60 2.61 33.55
CA ARG A 547 -9.17 1.86 34.74
C ARG A 547 -9.89 0.51 34.90
N GLN A 548 -11.14 0.41 34.43
CA GLN A 548 -11.91 -0.84 34.41
C GLN A 548 -11.61 -1.73 33.21
N ALA A 549 -10.99 -1.20 32.15
CA ALA A 549 -10.55 -1.96 30.99
C ALA A 549 -9.31 -2.80 31.34
N ASN A 550 -8.97 -3.75 30.47
CA ASN A 550 -7.94 -4.73 30.80
C ASN A 550 -6.54 -4.11 30.96
N ILE A 551 -6.19 -3.11 30.13
CA ILE A 551 -4.90 -2.41 30.27
C ILE A 551 -4.86 -1.65 31.59
N GLY A 552 -5.90 -0.86 31.89
CA GLY A 552 -5.97 -0.11 33.14
C GLY A 552 -5.90 -1.02 34.38
N GLN A 553 -6.63 -2.13 34.36
CA GLN A 553 -6.60 -3.08 35.48
C GLN A 553 -5.21 -3.73 35.64
N ALA A 554 -4.51 -4.05 34.56
CA ALA A 554 -3.15 -4.59 34.62
C ALA A 554 -2.17 -3.55 35.20
N MET A 555 -2.24 -2.30 34.73
CA MET A 555 -1.41 -1.18 35.22
C MET A 555 -1.61 -0.95 36.72
N GLU A 556 -2.87 -0.87 37.18
CA GLU A 556 -3.21 -0.67 38.60
C GLU A 556 -2.77 -1.84 39.47
N ALA A 557 -2.99 -3.09 39.02
CA ALA A 557 -2.60 -4.27 39.75
C ALA A 557 -1.07 -4.32 39.96
N MET A 558 -0.29 -3.96 38.95
CA MET A 558 1.17 -3.93 39.04
C MET A 558 1.67 -2.79 39.91
N LYS A 559 1.09 -1.60 39.77
CA LYS A 559 1.46 -0.44 40.59
C LYS A 559 1.21 -0.70 42.08
N ALA A 560 0.06 -1.27 42.43
CA ALA A 560 -0.27 -1.67 43.80
C ALA A 560 0.65 -2.77 44.35
N HIS A 561 1.21 -3.61 43.47
CA HIS A 561 2.14 -4.68 43.82
C HIS A 561 3.56 -4.18 44.06
N LEU A 562 4.09 -3.35 43.16
CA LEU A 562 5.48 -2.88 43.19
C LEU A 562 5.73 -1.83 44.27
N ARG A 563 4.74 -0.97 44.58
CA ARG A 563 4.78 0.05 45.66
C ARG A 563 6.05 0.92 45.65
N ARG A 564 6.55 1.27 44.47
CA ARG A 564 7.71 2.14 44.25
C ARG A 564 7.48 2.99 43.01
N SER A 565 8.30 4.04 42.84
CA SER A 565 8.30 4.82 41.61
C SER A 565 8.62 3.93 40.40
N LEU A 566 7.76 4.01 39.39
CA LEU A 566 7.78 3.16 38.21
C LEU A 566 8.65 3.77 37.11
N HIS A 567 9.33 2.90 36.37
CA HIS A 567 9.88 3.20 35.06
C HIS A 567 9.06 2.47 34.00
N LEU A 568 8.20 3.24 33.31
CA LEU A 568 7.26 2.77 32.30
C LEU A 568 7.87 2.91 30.90
N GLY A 569 8.03 1.80 30.19
CA GLY A 569 8.28 1.81 28.75
C GLY A 569 6.97 1.66 27.99
N VAL A 570 6.69 2.52 27.02
CA VAL A 570 5.51 2.40 26.15
C VAL A 570 5.94 2.41 24.69
N VAL A 571 5.57 1.37 23.97
CA VAL A 571 5.73 1.28 22.51
C VAL A 571 4.43 1.74 21.86
N GLY A 572 4.49 2.88 21.17
CA GLY A 572 3.33 3.67 20.74
C GLY A 572 3.03 4.82 21.71
N LEU A 573 2.61 5.97 21.17
CA LEU A 573 2.23 7.14 21.98
C LEU A 573 0.72 7.39 21.98
N GLY A 574 0.08 7.27 20.81
CA GLY A 574 -1.31 7.67 20.62
C GLY A 574 -1.52 9.14 21.01
N ALA A 575 -2.59 9.44 21.76
CA ALA A 575 -2.79 10.76 22.38
C ALA A 575 -2.05 10.95 23.72
N GLY A 576 -1.21 10.00 24.15
CA GLY A 576 -0.51 10.05 25.43
C GLY A 576 -1.29 9.51 26.62
N ALA A 577 -2.44 8.86 26.43
CA ALA A 577 -3.34 8.44 27.52
C ALA A 577 -2.70 7.52 28.57
N ALA A 578 -1.68 6.72 28.20
CA ALA A 578 -0.96 5.87 29.15
C ALA A 578 -0.23 6.68 30.24
N SER A 579 0.15 7.94 29.96
CA SER A 579 0.80 8.82 30.94
C SER A 579 -0.07 9.13 32.17
N VAL A 580 -1.40 8.96 32.08
CA VAL A 580 -2.32 9.17 33.21
C VAL A 580 -2.06 8.22 34.36
N TYR A 581 -1.34 7.11 34.15
CA TYR A 581 -1.00 6.18 35.23
C TYR A 581 0.22 6.59 36.05
N LEU A 582 0.99 7.59 35.60
CA LEU A 582 2.21 8.07 36.26
C LEU A 582 1.88 8.89 37.51
N GLU A 583 2.59 8.66 38.60
CA GLU A 583 2.60 9.46 39.81
C GLU A 583 3.88 10.30 39.93
N GLU A 584 3.92 11.19 40.91
CA GLU A 584 5.14 11.89 41.29
C GLU A 584 6.30 10.90 41.55
N GLY A 585 7.45 11.17 40.92
CA GLY A 585 8.63 10.29 40.96
C GLY A 585 8.67 9.22 39.87
N ASP A 586 7.55 8.89 39.21
CA ASP A 586 7.55 7.97 38.09
C ASP A 586 8.27 8.55 36.87
N THR A 587 8.75 7.66 36.01
CA THR A 587 9.38 7.98 34.72
C THR A 587 8.73 7.17 33.61
N ALA A 588 8.57 7.77 32.43
CA ALA A 588 8.05 7.09 31.26
C ALA A 588 8.85 7.41 30.00
N THR A 589 9.16 6.38 29.22
CA THR A 589 9.75 6.50 27.89
C THR A 589 8.78 5.99 26.84
N PHE A 590 8.31 6.88 25.98
CA PHE A 590 7.43 6.57 24.84
C PHE A 590 8.26 6.40 23.57
N TYR A 591 8.06 5.30 22.85
CA TYR A 591 8.67 5.04 21.54
C TYR A 591 7.62 5.22 20.46
N GLU A 592 7.73 6.29 19.68
CA GLU A 592 6.75 6.62 18.62
C GLU A 592 7.45 6.80 17.27
N ILE A 593 6.93 6.14 16.25
CA ILE A 593 7.52 6.14 14.91
C ILE A 593 7.02 7.33 14.07
N ASP A 594 5.80 7.81 14.35
CA ASP A 594 5.16 8.88 13.61
C ASP A 594 5.30 10.24 14.31
N ARG A 595 6.05 11.15 13.70
CA ARG A 595 6.23 12.52 14.18
C ARG A 595 4.91 13.29 14.29
N GLU A 596 3.93 12.97 13.44
CA GLU A 596 2.64 13.63 13.47
C GLU A 596 1.83 13.21 14.71
N VAL A 597 1.97 11.96 15.16
CA VAL A 597 1.36 11.48 16.42
C VAL A 597 2.01 12.17 17.62
N VAL A 598 3.34 12.37 17.60
CA VAL A 598 4.03 13.14 18.64
C VAL A 598 3.48 14.56 18.71
N HIS A 599 3.37 15.25 17.56
CA HIS A 599 2.80 16.60 17.52
C HIS A 599 1.39 16.62 18.13
N ILE A 600 0.51 15.70 17.72
CA ILE A 600 -0.86 15.56 18.22
C ILE A 600 -0.91 15.38 19.74
N ALA A 601 -0.03 14.55 20.31
CA ALA A 601 -0.03 14.25 21.74
C ALA A 601 0.57 15.38 22.60
N THR A 602 1.48 16.17 22.02
CA THR A 602 2.16 17.27 22.73
C THR A 602 1.46 18.62 22.59
N ASP A 603 0.56 18.76 21.62
CA ASP A 603 -0.21 19.99 21.42
C ASP A 603 -1.45 19.99 22.32
N SER A 604 -1.43 20.87 23.32
CA SER A 604 -2.47 21.03 24.33
C SER A 604 -3.82 21.49 23.77
N ASP A 605 -3.86 22.06 22.56
CA ASP A 605 -5.11 22.36 21.87
C ASP A 605 -5.84 21.08 21.43
N TYR A 606 -5.11 19.97 21.32
CA TYR A 606 -5.64 18.67 20.95
C TYR A 606 -5.81 17.74 22.15
N PHE A 607 -4.75 17.51 22.91
CA PHE A 607 -4.77 16.61 24.07
C PHE A 607 -3.86 17.11 25.17
N THR A 608 -4.27 16.96 26.42
CA THR A 608 -3.50 17.43 27.58
C THR A 608 -3.01 16.30 28.48
N TYR A 609 -3.07 15.06 28.00
CA TYR A 609 -2.59 13.87 28.74
C TYR A 609 -1.13 14.00 29.19
N LEU A 610 -0.22 14.35 28.28
CA LEU A 610 1.21 14.46 28.60
C LEU A 610 1.51 15.66 29.51
N GLU A 611 0.85 16.79 29.27
CA GLU A 611 1.03 18.03 30.04
C GLU A 611 0.54 17.87 31.49
N LYS A 612 -0.68 17.32 31.68
CA LYS A 612 -1.36 17.28 32.98
C LYS A 612 -1.13 16.01 33.79
N SER A 613 -0.48 15.00 33.24
CA SER A 613 -0.03 13.83 34.02
C SER A 613 1.20 14.19 34.87
N GLU A 614 1.44 13.41 35.92
CA GLU A 614 2.65 13.54 36.73
C GLU A 614 3.80 12.72 36.12
N GLY A 615 4.95 12.68 36.82
CA GLY A 615 6.14 11.95 36.41
C GLY A 615 6.94 12.62 35.28
N ARG A 616 8.17 12.15 35.07
CA ARG A 616 9.02 12.59 33.95
C ARG A 616 8.71 11.77 32.71
N LYS A 617 8.51 12.44 31.57
CA LYS A 617 8.17 11.80 30.29
C LYS A 617 9.22 12.11 29.25
N GLU A 618 9.69 11.09 28.56
CA GLU A 618 10.59 11.19 27.41
C GLU A 618 9.93 10.55 26.19
N ILE A 619 10.07 11.21 25.02
CA ILE A 619 9.56 10.69 23.74
C ILE A 619 10.75 10.43 22.82
N VAL A 620 10.94 9.17 22.46
CA VAL A 620 11.97 8.71 21.53
C VAL A 620 11.35 8.45 20.18
N ILE A 621 11.76 9.23 19.18
CA ILE A 621 11.23 9.12 17.81
C ILE A 621 11.96 8.01 17.04
N GLY A 622 11.21 7.09 16.44
CA GLY A 622 11.71 6.05 15.53
C GLY A 622 11.07 4.69 15.76
N ASP A 623 11.49 3.67 15.01
CA ASP A 623 10.97 2.31 15.21
C ASP A 623 11.29 1.81 16.63
N ALA A 624 10.24 1.42 17.36
CA ALA A 624 10.34 1.08 18.77
C ALA A 624 11.26 -0.12 19.03
N ARG A 625 11.28 -1.12 18.15
CA ARG A 625 12.15 -2.29 18.32
C ARG A 625 13.61 -1.90 18.15
N LEU A 626 13.93 -1.08 17.15
CA LEU A 626 15.29 -0.59 16.95
C LEU A 626 15.77 0.28 18.11
N GLN A 627 14.90 1.15 18.65
CA GLN A 627 15.23 2.03 19.77
C GLN A 627 15.34 1.27 21.10
N LEU A 628 14.42 0.34 21.39
CA LEU A 628 14.47 -0.49 22.59
C LEU A 628 15.74 -1.33 22.66
N ARG A 629 16.28 -1.82 21.53
CA ARG A 629 17.58 -2.50 21.53
C ARG A 629 18.70 -1.66 22.14
N ARG A 630 18.65 -0.34 21.97
CA ARG A 630 19.62 0.63 22.50
C ARG A 630 19.33 1.05 23.94
N ALA A 631 18.10 0.86 24.41
CA ALA A 631 17.74 1.11 25.80
C ALA A 631 18.49 0.16 26.74
N GLN A 632 18.68 0.58 27.98
CA GLN A 632 19.36 -0.23 28.99
C GLN A 632 18.57 -1.52 29.27
N ASP A 633 19.27 -2.63 29.50
CA ASP A 633 18.65 -3.88 29.95
C ASP A 633 18.18 -3.76 31.42
N ALA A 634 17.18 -4.56 31.79
CA ALA A 634 16.61 -4.59 33.13
C ALA A 634 16.19 -3.20 33.69
N SER A 635 15.68 -2.32 32.84
CA SER A 635 15.34 -0.94 33.22
C SER A 635 13.87 -0.71 33.53
N PHE A 636 12.95 -1.45 32.91
CA PHE A 636 11.51 -1.18 32.99
C PHE A 636 10.81 -2.01 34.06
N ASP A 637 9.95 -1.36 34.83
CA ASP A 637 8.98 -2.01 35.72
C ASP A 637 7.77 -2.53 34.94
N ILE A 638 7.35 -1.74 33.94
CA ILE A 638 6.26 -2.09 33.03
C ILE A 638 6.71 -1.74 31.62
N LEU A 639 6.60 -2.69 30.70
CA LEU A 639 6.75 -2.44 29.26
C LEU A 639 5.42 -2.72 28.58
N LEU A 640 4.77 -1.66 28.09
CA LEU A 640 3.48 -1.73 27.38
C LEU A 640 3.71 -1.66 25.87
N ILE A 641 3.26 -2.70 25.15
CA ILE A 641 3.29 -2.75 23.69
C ILE A 641 1.91 -2.40 23.13
N ASP A 642 1.76 -1.17 22.65
CA ASP A 642 0.54 -0.58 22.08
C ASP A 642 0.81 0.16 20.74
N ALA A 643 1.60 -0.47 19.86
CA ALA A 643 1.92 0.09 18.55
C ALA A 643 0.95 -0.39 17.47
N PHE A 644 0.12 0.53 16.99
CA PHE A 644 -0.88 0.26 15.95
C PHE A 644 -0.77 1.23 14.78
N ALA A 645 -0.68 0.67 13.57
CA ALA A 645 -1.03 1.38 12.35
C ALA A 645 -2.50 1.05 12.03
N SER A 646 -3.43 1.95 12.38
CA SER A 646 -4.87 1.68 12.33
C SER A 646 -5.25 0.51 13.25
N ASP A 647 -5.63 -0.66 12.71
CA ASP A 647 -6.02 -1.85 13.50
C ASP A 647 -4.93 -2.93 13.52
N ALA A 648 -3.79 -2.72 12.85
CA ALA A 648 -2.75 -3.73 12.66
C ALA A 648 -1.52 -3.48 13.54
N ILE A 649 -1.11 -4.51 14.27
CA ILE A 649 0.17 -4.56 14.99
C ILE A 649 1.25 -5.03 14.01
N PRO A 650 2.36 -4.29 13.84
CA PRO A 650 3.46 -4.73 12.99
C PRO A 650 4.02 -6.09 13.42
N VAL A 651 4.17 -7.01 12.46
CA VAL A 651 4.61 -8.40 12.70
C VAL A 651 5.95 -8.46 13.44
N HIS A 652 6.88 -7.57 13.11
CA HIS A 652 8.22 -7.55 13.70
C HIS A 652 8.23 -7.18 15.19
N LEU A 653 7.15 -6.60 15.72
CA LEU A 653 7.00 -6.34 17.16
C LEU A 653 6.46 -7.55 17.92
N LEU A 654 5.99 -8.57 17.20
CA LEU A 654 5.37 -9.75 17.77
C LEU A 654 6.28 -10.97 17.72
N THR A 655 7.46 -10.94 17.09
CA THR A 655 8.32 -12.11 16.90
C THR A 655 8.92 -12.65 18.20
N ALA A 656 9.36 -13.91 18.20
CA ALA A 656 10.05 -14.53 19.33
C ALA A 656 11.32 -13.76 19.72
N GLU A 657 12.07 -13.25 18.76
CA GLU A 657 13.25 -12.42 18.98
C GLU A 657 12.89 -11.06 19.60
N ALA A 658 11.77 -10.46 19.17
CA ALA A 658 11.26 -9.24 19.79
C ALA A 658 10.82 -9.51 21.25
N LEU A 659 10.08 -10.60 21.49
CA LEU A 659 9.67 -11.01 22.83
C LEU A 659 10.87 -11.24 23.75
N ALA A 660 11.86 -12.00 23.31
CA ALA A 660 13.08 -12.23 24.07
C ALA A 660 13.80 -10.91 24.41
N MET A 661 13.88 -9.98 23.45
CA MET A 661 14.43 -8.65 23.69
C MET A 661 13.62 -7.89 24.74
N TYR A 662 12.29 -7.85 24.65
CA TYR A 662 11.43 -7.18 25.63
C TYR A 662 11.62 -7.72 27.04
N LEU A 663 11.68 -9.06 27.19
CA LEU A 663 11.91 -9.68 28.51
C LEU A 663 13.27 -9.29 29.09
N GLY A 664 14.31 -9.13 28.26
CA GLY A 664 15.62 -8.63 28.71
C GLY A 664 15.63 -7.14 29.14
N LYS A 665 14.65 -6.34 28.69
CA LYS A 665 14.51 -4.93 29.11
C LYS A 665 13.74 -4.76 30.43
N LEU A 666 13.09 -5.81 30.93
CA LEU A 666 12.34 -5.79 32.18
C LEU A 666 13.26 -6.04 33.38
N LYS A 667 12.96 -5.37 34.50
CA LYS A 667 13.46 -5.77 35.82
C LYS A 667 12.95 -7.18 36.16
N ASP A 668 13.58 -7.85 37.13
CA ASP A 668 13.18 -9.21 37.53
C ASP A 668 11.74 -9.31 38.04
N ASP A 669 11.22 -8.24 38.64
CA ASP A 669 9.83 -8.08 39.10
C ASP A 669 8.97 -7.27 38.11
N GLY A 670 9.48 -7.00 36.91
CA GLY A 670 8.79 -6.24 35.87
C GLY A 670 7.80 -7.06 35.04
N VAL A 671 6.91 -6.37 34.34
CA VAL A 671 5.85 -6.98 33.52
C VAL A 671 5.84 -6.47 32.08
N LEU A 672 5.56 -7.36 31.14
CA LEU A 672 5.28 -7.04 29.74
C LEU A 672 3.77 -7.12 29.50
N ILE A 673 3.18 -6.05 29.00
CA ILE A 673 1.77 -5.95 28.65
C ILE A 673 1.67 -5.77 27.14
N PHE A 674 1.02 -6.69 26.45
CA PHE A 674 0.73 -6.59 25.01
C PHE A 674 -0.74 -6.26 24.80
N HIS A 675 -1.01 -5.21 24.04
CA HIS A 675 -2.32 -5.00 23.46
C HIS A 675 -2.46 -5.84 22.18
N LEU A 676 -3.44 -6.75 22.13
CA LEU A 676 -3.64 -7.74 21.06
C LEU A 676 -4.95 -7.56 20.28
N SER A 677 -5.70 -6.47 20.55
CA SER A 677 -6.98 -6.23 19.91
C SER A 677 -6.80 -6.08 18.40
N ASN A 678 -7.46 -6.94 17.63
CA ASN A 678 -7.43 -6.90 16.19
C ASN A 678 -8.73 -7.46 15.61
N ARG A 679 -9.31 -6.78 14.61
CA ARG A 679 -10.58 -7.21 13.99
C ARG A 679 -10.43 -8.47 13.14
N TYR A 680 -9.24 -8.72 12.58
CA TYR A 680 -9.01 -9.72 11.54
C TYR A 680 -8.07 -10.86 11.96
N LEU A 681 -7.21 -10.64 12.95
CA LEU A 681 -6.21 -11.61 13.39
C LEU A 681 -6.50 -12.12 14.80
N ASN A 682 -6.31 -13.41 15.01
CA ASN A 682 -6.37 -14.05 16.32
C ASN A 682 -4.96 -14.11 16.92
N LEU A 683 -4.48 -12.97 17.41
CA LEU A 683 -3.13 -12.83 17.96
C LEU A 683 -2.91 -13.60 19.27
N ARG A 684 -3.99 -14.06 19.93
CA ARG A 684 -3.90 -15.02 21.04
C ARG A 684 -3.15 -16.28 20.62
N LYS A 685 -3.42 -16.82 19.42
CA LYS A 685 -2.74 -18.02 18.90
C LYS A 685 -1.24 -17.78 18.74
N VAL A 686 -0.84 -16.61 18.24
CA VAL A 686 0.58 -16.23 18.11
C VAL A 686 1.25 -16.28 19.48
N MET A 687 0.61 -15.71 20.51
CA MET A 687 1.15 -15.74 21.88
C MET A 687 1.26 -17.16 22.46
N GLN A 688 0.31 -18.04 22.16
CA GLN A 688 0.36 -19.45 22.60
C GLN A 688 1.47 -20.25 21.89
N GLY A 689 1.93 -19.82 20.72
CA GLY A 689 3.04 -20.45 20.02
C GLY A 689 4.41 -20.19 20.67
N TYR A 690 4.53 -19.22 21.59
CA TYR A 690 5.82 -18.87 22.18
C TYR A 690 6.24 -19.78 23.33
N ARG A 691 7.49 -20.26 23.24
CA ARG A 691 8.21 -20.91 24.34
C ARG A 691 8.82 -19.83 25.23
N LEU A 692 8.21 -19.62 26.38
CA LEU A 692 8.71 -18.67 27.36
C LEU A 692 9.89 -19.26 28.15
N PRO A 693 10.81 -18.42 28.66
CA PRO A 693 11.85 -18.88 29.58
C PRO A 693 11.26 -19.52 30.84
N GLU A 694 12.02 -20.42 31.47
CA GLU A 694 11.59 -21.07 32.70
C GLU A 694 11.22 -20.05 33.80
N GLY A 695 10.10 -20.30 34.49
CA GLY A 695 9.57 -19.42 35.53
C GLY A 695 8.75 -18.23 35.04
N TYR A 696 8.61 -18.02 33.72
CA TYR A 696 7.68 -17.03 33.16
C TYR A 696 6.29 -17.63 32.95
N ALA A 697 5.26 -16.80 33.11
CA ALA A 697 3.87 -17.16 32.85
C ALA A 697 3.22 -16.13 31.92
N LEU A 698 2.29 -16.61 31.09
CA LEU A 698 1.46 -15.81 30.18
C LEU A 698 0.00 -15.84 30.63
N PHE A 699 -0.57 -14.67 30.86
CA PHE A 699 -1.99 -14.47 31.14
C PHE A 699 -2.64 -13.66 30.03
N TYR A 700 -3.91 -13.94 29.74
CA TYR A 700 -4.67 -13.28 28.70
C TYR A 700 -6.04 -12.85 29.21
N ALA A 701 -6.44 -11.64 28.83
CA ALA A 701 -7.77 -11.11 29.10
C ALA A 701 -8.44 -10.67 27.80
N SER A 702 -9.76 -10.87 27.74
CA SER A 702 -10.62 -10.44 26.62
C SER A 702 -11.85 -9.72 27.19
N LYS A 703 -13.04 -9.87 26.58
CA LYS A 703 -14.29 -9.33 27.14
C LYS A 703 -14.78 -10.05 28.41
N LYS A 704 -14.30 -11.27 28.67
CA LYS A 704 -14.78 -12.12 29.77
C LYS A 704 -14.35 -11.53 31.13
N GLY A 705 -15.28 -11.43 32.08
CA GLY A 705 -14.99 -10.92 33.44
C GLY A 705 -14.72 -9.41 33.50
N VAL A 706 -15.10 -8.67 32.46
CA VAL A 706 -14.99 -7.21 32.41
C VAL A 706 -16.36 -6.59 32.68
N GLU A 707 -16.52 -6.02 33.87
CA GLU A 707 -17.68 -5.20 34.22
C GLU A 707 -17.65 -3.91 33.41
N LYS A 708 -18.76 -3.58 32.75
CA LYS A 708 -18.90 -2.32 32.02
C LYS A 708 -19.31 -1.23 33.01
N PRO A 709 -18.75 -0.01 32.89
CA PRO A 709 -19.26 1.13 33.65
C PRO A 709 -20.75 1.35 33.33
N GLU A 710 -21.53 1.79 34.33
CA GLU A 710 -22.97 2.01 34.15
C GLU A 710 -23.27 3.02 33.03
N PRO A 711 -24.25 2.76 32.14
CA PRO A 711 -24.54 3.62 30.98
C PRO A 711 -24.95 5.04 31.33
N ALA A 712 -25.51 5.27 32.53
CA ALA A 712 -25.95 6.58 32.99
C ALA A 712 -24.78 7.56 33.20
N ASN A 713 -23.57 7.06 33.42
CA ASN A 713 -22.39 7.87 33.72
C ASN A 713 -21.42 8.04 32.55
N GLN A 714 -21.61 7.34 31.42
CA GLN A 714 -20.76 7.52 30.25
C GLN A 714 -21.50 7.37 28.91
N PRO A 715 -21.25 8.26 27.94
CA PRO A 715 -21.77 8.13 26.58
C PRO A 715 -21.19 6.89 25.89
N MET A 716 -21.94 6.33 24.94
CA MET A 716 -21.48 5.22 24.11
C MET A 716 -20.13 5.55 23.42
N GLY A 717 -19.10 4.75 23.71
CA GLY A 717 -17.76 4.84 23.10
C GLY A 717 -16.62 5.26 24.02
N TYR A 718 -16.92 5.61 25.27
CA TYR A 718 -15.95 6.04 26.29
C TYR A 718 -15.23 4.90 27.00
N PHE A 719 -15.72 3.69 26.80
CA PHE A 719 -15.12 2.44 27.26
C PHE A 719 -15.04 1.48 26.06
N SER A 720 -13.91 0.80 25.92
CA SER A 720 -13.77 -0.28 24.93
C SER A 720 -13.03 -1.46 25.53
N HIS A 721 -13.52 -2.66 25.25
CA HIS A 721 -12.79 -3.87 25.60
C HIS A 721 -11.51 -3.96 24.77
N SER A 722 -10.43 -4.41 25.40
CA SER A 722 -9.19 -4.78 24.76
C SER A 722 -8.87 -6.24 25.00
N GLN A 723 -8.28 -6.90 24.00
CA GLN A 723 -7.64 -8.20 24.19
C GLN A 723 -6.20 -7.94 24.58
N ILE A 724 -5.74 -8.46 25.70
CA ILE A 724 -4.36 -8.22 26.17
C ILE A 724 -3.70 -9.49 26.66
N ALA A 725 -2.37 -9.53 26.52
CA ALA A 725 -1.52 -10.54 27.12
C ALA A 725 -0.59 -9.88 28.15
N VAL A 726 -0.35 -10.58 29.25
CA VAL A 726 0.59 -10.20 30.31
C VAL A 726 1.61 -11.31 30.44
N ILE A 727 2.90 -10.95 30.37
CA ILE A 727 4.02 -11.87 30.49
C ILE A 727 4.98 -11.33 31.54
N ALA A 728 5.29 -12.14 32.56
CA ALA A 728 6.28 -11.85 33.58
C ALA A 728 6.76 -13.15 34.24
N ARG A 729 7.75 -13.06 35.12
CA ARG A 729 8.04 -14.16 36.05
C ARG A 729 6.81 -14.44 36.89
N GLU A 730 6.47 -15.70 37.13
CA GLU A 730 5.27 -16.08 37.88
C GLU A 730 5.28 -15.50 39.31
N SER A 731 6.47 -15.38 39.91
CA SER A 731 6.68 -14.73 41.22
C SER A 731 6.44 -13.21 41.23
N ALA A 732 6.47 -12.56 40.06
CA ALA A 732 6.28 -11.12 39.91
C ALA A 732 4.83 -10.73 39.59
N LEU A 733 3.96 -11.70 39.32
CA LEU A 733 2.58 -11.45 38.96
C LEU A 733 1.69 -11.25 40.21
N PRO A 734 0.94 -10.15 40.30
CA PRO A 734 0.06 -9.91 41.43
C PRO A 734 -1.14 -10.87 41.45
N ALA A 735 -1.67 -11.12 42.65
CA ALA A 735 -2.89 -11.92 42.84
C ALA A 735 -4.09 -11.38 42.05
N GLY A 736 -4.16 -10.05 41.83
CA GLY A 736 -5.17 -9.41 41.00
C GLY A 736 -5.16 -9.84 39.52
N ILE A 737 -4.08 -10.49 39.07
CA ILE A 737 -3.99 -11.14 37.75
C ILE A 737 -4.13 -12.66 37.92
N THR A 738 -3.34 -13.30 38.79
CA THR A 738 -3.28 -14.77 38.85
C THR A 738 -4.52 -15.45 39.44
N GLN A 739 -5.27 -14.77 40.31
CA GLN A 739 -6.47 -15.30 40.98
C GLN A 739 -7.79 -14.72 40.45
N SER A 740 -7.72 -13.79 39.49
CA SER A 740 -8.90 -13.11 38.96
C SER A 740 -9.58 -13.90 37.85
N ALA A 741 -10.90 -14.03 37.90
CA ALA A 741 -11.69 -14.70 36.86
C ALA A 741 -11.64 -14.01 35.48
N ARG A 742 -11.13 -12.77 35.41
CA ARG A 742 -10.91 -12.00 34.18
C ARG A 742 -9.72 -12.53 33.38
N TRP A 743 -8.71 -13.04 34.06
CA TRP A 743 -7.43 -13.42 33.47
C TRP A 743 -7.34 -14.93 33.32
N GLN A 744 -7.02 -15.36 32.10
CA GLN A 744 -6.82 -16.78 31.80
C GLN A 744 -5.33 -17.03 31.61
N ARG A 745 -4.74 -17.95 32.38
CA ARG A 745 -3.42 -18.50 32.07
C ARG A 745 -3.48 -19.19 30.70
N LEU A 746 -2.60 -18.79 29.79
CA LEU A 746 -2.48 -19.43 28.49
C LEU A 746 -1.28 -20.37 28.51
N GLU A 747 -1.57 -21.65 28.35
CA GLU A 747 -0.54 -22.65 28.11
C GLU A 747 -0.06 -22.58 26.66
N GLN A 748 1.19 -23.01 26.47
CA GLN A 748 1.79 -23.12 25.16
C GLN A 748 1.02 -24.15 24.31
N ASP A 749 0.80 -23.81 23.04
CA ASP A 749 0.19 -24.68 22.05
C ASP A 749 1.19 -24.93 20.92
N GLU A 750 1.70 -26.16 20.82
CA GLU A 750 2.68 -26.53 19.78
C GLU A 750 2.11 -26.48 18.37
N MET A 751 0.78 -26.53 18.23
CA MET A 751 0.11 -26.40 16.93
C MET A 751 -0.08 -24.94 16.52
N SER A 752 0.12 -24.00 17.44
CA SER A 752 0.01 -22.57 17.15
C SER A 752 1.30 -22.03 16.51
N PRO A 753 1.20 -21.13 15.51
CA PRO A 753 2.37 -20.68 14.77
C PRO A 753 3.24 -19.76 15.63
N GLN A 754 4.51 -20.12 15.77
CA GLN A 754 5.53 -19.21 16.30
C GLN A 754 6.01 -18.27 15.20
N TRP A 755 5.90 -16.96 15.42
CA TRP A 755 6.49 -15.98 14.51
C TRP A 755 7.92 -15.66 14.92
N THR A 756 8.80 -15.60 13.93
CA THR A 756 10.21 -15.23 14.06
C THR A 756 10.53 -14.11 13.08
N ASP A 757 11.70 -13.50 13.20
CA ASP A 757 12.16 -12.51 12.22
C ASP A 757 12.28 -13.08 10.80
N ASP A 758 12.58 -14.37 10.70
CA ASP A 758 12.70 -15.07 9.42
C ASP A 758 11.34 -15.55 8.89
N PHE A 759 10.38 -15.87 9.76
CA PHE A 759 9.14 -16.52 9.37
C PHE A 759 7.91 -15.99 10.11
N SER A 760 6.86 -15.67 9.34
CA SER A 760 5.55 -15.32 9.87
C SER A 760 4.44 -15.81 8.94
N ASN A 761 3.41 -16.42 9.53
CA ASN A 761 2.24 -16.93 8.82
C ASN A 761 0.99 -16.16 9.26
N VAL A 762 0.69 -15.07 8.56
CA VAL A 762 -0.48 -14.22 8.83
C VAL A 762 -1.79 -14.96 8.46
N LEU A 763 -1.79 -15.76 7.39
CA LEU A 763 -2.97 -16.52 6.97
C LEU A 763 -3.44 -17.51 8.04
N GLY A 764 -2.51 -18.16 8.73
CA GLY A 764 -2.80 -19.14 9.79
C GLY A 764 -3.52 -18.56 11.00
N VAL A 765 -3.53 -17.24 11.17
CA VAL A 765 -4.18 -16.55 12.31
C VAL A 765 -5.33 -15.64 11.88
N LEU A 766 -5.75 -15.67 10.61
CA LEU A 766 -6.94 -14.95 10.16
C LEU A 766 -8.21 -15.46 10.87
N ARG A 767 -9.06 -14.53 11.32
CA ARG A 767 -10.40 -14.83 11.83
C ARG A 767 -11.33 -15.07 10.64
N LEU A 768 -11.65 -16.34 10.39
CA LEU A 768 -12.62 -16.74 9.36
C LEU A 768 -14.09 -16.65 9.85
N GLY A 769 -14.34 -16.00 11.00
CA GLY A 769 -15.66 -15.80 11.61
C GLY A 769 -15.69 -14.54 12.48
N GLY A 770 -16.89 -13.99 12.72
CA GLY A 770 -17.11 -12.71 13.41
C GLY A 770 -16.48 -12.63 14.81
N VAL A 771 -16.25 -11.40 15.27
CA VAL A 771 -15.63 -11.09 16.57
C VAL A 771 -16.39 -11.76 17.71
N GLU A 772 -15.78 -12.76 18.36
CA GLU A 772 -16.24 -13.25 19.66
C GLU A 772 -16.04 -12.19 20.74
#